data_AF-A0A7Y6GFK8-F1
#
_entry.id   AF-A0A7Y6GFK8-F1
#
_cell.length_a   1.000
_cell.length_b   1.000
_cell.length_c   1.000
_cell.angle_alpha   90.00
_cell.angle_beta   90.00
_cell.angle_gamma   90.00
#
_symmetry.space_group_name_H-M   'P 1'
#
loop_
_entity.id
_entity.type
_entity.pdbx_description
1 polymer ?
#
loop_
_entity_poly.entity_id
_entity_poly.type
_entity_poly.pdbx_seq_one_letter_code
_entity_poly.pdbx_strand_id
1 'polypeptide(L)'
;MSTSWRRWASNDPGALIEYVQCERPGKRTSGTPADLLGTLMPAPGDGPPAARARALYDAFATLGIQYADEPTTSDPGRQTVRPPDQVLHRPRHGTCLDLAVTFAGACLDAGLHPLLIVLAGAGPGDPAHALVAIWLAGNWSNHAHRDYREDEQDPDWRTLPTDFVDQLAETEDSPGTFLALDITGVASRSDAADPRRREQQSWAQSVAYGAALLREAAEDRWRATIDIGLGYEQCEPHPLPYRPTTDVLAPPYLPVPVPVEEDGDTGSGPLTYLWARYDAIRFHPRDELDFLQDWFQAPDPLRPRTRIALLHGVGGAGKTRLAAELAHRLSATGWYTGFLVRDPDPQDRAWLSNVASPLLVVVDYTEDRKSGDVINLLRTLREREAPTCLLLTARTVSGWWEEEIAVALREDGHPYALHDSALAARHPRQTGVYRAAVRSFGASELVAMGSSPPPDPASGRWTTLDLVMLAWLAARADATDGTPTSEKDLYEKILDHELGYWVRAYKSRIGMPSKRTRRMLREAGACLSLLAPQEERLDHALKAIKELATDGTRRDEIAALLADLLPAAPEDGTLAVRPDPLGTHLASSVFNTDRALLRECLRGADENEQLNACVGVSRFASSSDESTMADIAQAALDAAPGLWKPALSVAATQGGVFAKALERYAEAEGTPLPLAELAATLPVGHSTLRDLALIATRLSGPDDADDMSEETRAARASWLNNLSVRRSDTGDRDAALTSITEAVQTYRTLAQTNPAAFLPDLAGALNNLSNHQSNTGDHDAALTSITEAVQTYRTLAQTNPAAFLPDLAGALNNLSNRQSNTGDRDAALTSITEAVQTYRTLAQTNPAAFLPDLAGALNNLSNRQSNTGDRDAALTSITEAVQTYRTLT
;
A
#
# COMPACT_ATOMS: atom_id res chain seq x y z
N MET A 1 -21.49 -16.32 10.39
CA MET A 1 -22.95 -16.33 10.10
C MET A 1 -23.13 -15.53 8.82
N SER A 2 -23.67 -16.13 7.75
CA SER A 2 -23.65 -15.56 6.40
C SER A 2 -24.51 -14.28 6.31
N THR A 3 -23.84 -13.13 6.24
CA THR A 3 -24.38 -11.77 6.08
C THR A 3 -24.23 -11.25 4.64
N SER A 4 -23.98 -12.13 3.68
CA SER A 4 -23.53 -11.72 2.34
C SER A 4 -24.72 -11.33 1.46
N TRP A 5 -24.80 -10.05 1.12
CA TRP A 5 -25.43 -9.52 -0.08
C TRP A 5 -25.19 -10.49 -1.27
N ARG A 6 -26.24 -11.14 -1.79
CA ARG A 6 -26.13 -12.33 -2.66
C ARG A 6 -26.00 -11.98 -4.15
N ARG A 7 -25.80 -13.00 -4.99
CA ARG A 7 -25.88 -12.88 -6.46
C ARG A 7 -27.29 -13.23 -6.93
N TRP A 8 -27.93 -12.33 -7.67
CA TRP A 8 -29.25 -12.54 -8.25
C TRP A 8 -29.18 -13.60 -9.35
N ALA A 9 -30.09 -14.56 -9.34
CA ALA A 9 -30.16 -15.62 -10.32
C ALA A 9 -31.29 -15.32 -11.31
N SER A 10 -30.94 -15.25 -12.60
CA SER A 10 -31.88 -14.79 -13.63
C SER A 10 -33.03 -15.76 -13.93
N ASN A 11 -32.96 -16.99 -13.42
CA ASN A 11 -34.04 -17.97 -13.48
C ASN A 11 -35.08 -17.77 -12.37
N ASP A 12 -34.82 -16.88 -11.40
CA ASP A 12 -35.80 -16.40 -10.42
C ASP A 12 -35.85 -14.86 -10.47
N PRO A 13 -36.57 -14.30 -11.46
CA PRO A 13 -36.79 -12.86 -11.55
C PRO A 13 -37.33 -12.25 -10.27
N GLY A 14 -38.25 -12.95 -9.57
CA GLY A 14 -38.92 -12.42 -8.39
C GLY A 14 -37.96 -12.06 -7.27
N ALA A 15 -36.88 -12.84 -7.09
CA ALA A 15 -35.88 -12.59 -6.06
C ALA A 15 -35.17 -11.23 -6.17
N LEU A 16 -35.24 -10.54 -7.32
CA LEU A 16 -34.62 -9.22 -7.49
C LEU A 16 -35.25 -8.16 -6.57
N ILE A 17 -36.49 -8.35 -6.12
CA ILE A 17 -37.17 -7.46 -5.17
C ILE A 17 -36.46 -7.43 -3.80
N GLU A 18 -35.77 -8.52 -3.42
CA GLU A 18 -35.02 -8.61 -2.17
C GLU A 18 -33.79 -7.68 -2.15
N TYR A 19 -33.34 -7.20 -3.30
CA TYR A 19 -32.23 -6.25 -3.43
C TYR A 19 -32.68 -4.79 -3.34
N VAL A 20 -33.98 -4.51 -3.47
CA VAL A 20 -34.52 -3.16 -3.32
C VAL A 20 -34.47 -2.77 -1.85
N GLN A 21 -33.92 -1.61 -1.55
CA GLN A 21 -33.75 -1.10 -0.18
C GLN A 21 -34.52 0.21 -0.03
N CYS A 22 -35.31 0.33 1.03
CA CYS A 22 -36.15 1.49 1.34
C CYS A 22 -36.23 1.65 2.86
N GLU A 23 -36.31 2.90 3.34
CA GLU A 23 -36.44 3.25 4.75
C GLU A 23 -37.80 2.79 5.29
N ARG A 24 -37.79 1.82 6.21
CA ARG A 24 -39.02 1.25 6.79
C ARG A 24 -39.54 2.14 7.94
N PRO A 25 -40.87 2.37 8.04
CA PRO A 25 -41.46 3.16 9.12
C PRO A 25 -41.01 2.70 10.51
N GLY A 26 -40.55 3.65 11.34
CA GLY A 26 -40.12 3.39 12.71
C GLY A 26 -38.73 2.76 12.87
N LYS A 27 -37.96 2.56 11.78
CA LYS A 27 -36.59 2.06 11.81
C LYS A 27 -35.67 2.86 10.88
N ARG A 28 -34.83 3.72 11.46
CA ARG A 28 -33.78 4.41 10.71
C ARG A 28 -32.72 3.39 10.31
N THR A 29 -32.55 3.15 9.02
CA THR A 29 -31.66 2.11 8.48
C THR A 29 -30.54 2.76 7.68
N SER A 30 -29.30 2.65 8.17
CA SER A 30 -28.12 3.20 7.49
C SER A 30 -27.82 2.44 6.21
N GLY A 31 -27.50 3.15 5.12
CA GLY A 31 -27.14 2.56 3.82
C GLY A 31 -28.31 2.34 2.85
N THR A 32 -29.51 2.79 3.19
CA THR A 32 -30.65 2.87 2.24
C THR A 32 -30.47 4.05 1.29
N PRO A 33 -31.15 4.08 0.12
CA PRO A 33 -31.12 5.24 -0.78
C PRO A 33 -31.52 6.55 -0.08
N ALA A 34 -32.58 6.54 0.75
CA ALA A 34 -32.96 7.71 1.55
C ALA A 34 -31.84 8.22 2.48
N ASP A 35 -31.19 7.31 3.21
CA ASP A 35 -30.06 7.65 4.09
C ASP A 35 -28.87 8.23 3.31
N LEU A 36 -28.59 7.70 2.12
CA LEU A 36 -27.45 8.08 1.29
C LEU A 36 -27.66 9.41 0.54
N LEU A 37 -28.88 9.66 0.07
CA LEU A 37 -29.24 10.89 -0.66
C LEU A 37 -29.52 12.06 0.30
N GLY A 38 -29.94 11.77 1.53
CA GLY A 38 -30.11 12.77 2.58
C GLY A 38 -31.04 13.91 2.14
N THR A 39 -30.51 15.14 2.11
CA THR A 39 -31.29 16.33 1.71
C THR A 39 -31.65 16.39 0.23
N LEU A 40 -31.05 15.53 -0.62
CA LEU A 40 -31.41 15.42 -2.03
C LEU A 40 -32.68 14.59 -2.26
N MET A 41 -33.19 13.90 -1.23
CA MET A 41 -34.45 13.16 -1.31
C MET A 41 -35.66 14.10 -1.34
N PRO A 42 -36.57 13.97 -2.32
CA PRO A 42 -37.86 14.64 -2.28
C PRO A 42 -38.75 14.04 -1.19
N ALA A 43 -39.56 14.85 -0.50
CA ALA A 43 -40.42 14.33 0.55
C ALA A 43 -41.59 13.51 -0.03
N PRO A 44 -42.08 12.47 0.69
CA PRO A 44 -43.30 11.78 0.30
C PRO A 44 -44.47 12.76 0.20
N GLY A 45 -45.02 12.92 -1.01
CA GLY A 45 -46.15 13.83 -1.28
C GLY A 45 -45.79 15.22 -1.80
N ASP A 46 -44.50 15.54 -2.02
CA ASP A 46 -44.08 16.80 -2.66
C ASP A 46 -44.45 16.83 -4.15
N GLY A 47 -45.65 17.32 -4.47
CA GLY A 47 -46.07 17.55 -5.85
C GLY A 47 -46.34 16.26 -6.67
N PRO A 48 -46.63 16.41 -7.97
CA PRO A 48 -47.05 15.29 -8.82
C PRO A 48 -45.93 14.23 -8.95
N PRO A 49 -46.26 12.93 -9.11
CA PRO A 49 -45.28 11.85 -9.21
C PRO A 49 -44.16 12.08 -10.23
N ALA A 50 -44.48 12.65 -11.40
CA ALA A 50 -43.49 12.97 -12.43
C ALA A 50 -42.43 13.99 -11.96
N ALA A 51 -42.82 14.99 -11.17
CA ALA A 51 -41.89 15.98 -10.63
C ALA A 51 -40.95 15.38 -9.58
N ARG A 52 -41.47 14.49 -8.71
CA ARG A 52 -40.65 13.75 -7.75
C ARG A 52 -39.68 12.79 -8.44
N ALA A 53 -40.13 12.09 -9.47
CA ALA A 53 -39.29 11.20 -10.27
C ALA A 53 -38.12 11.96 -10.93
N ARG A 54 -38.40 13.14 -11.49
CA ARG A 54 -37.37 14.03 -12.04
C ARG A 54 -36.40 14.53 -10.97
N ALA A 55 -36.89 14.96 -9.80
CA ALA A 55 -36.04 15.39 -8.70
C ALA A 55 -35.11 14.28 -8.22
N LEU A 56 -35.59 13.02 -8.17
CA LEU A 56 -34.75 11.85 -7.87
C LEU A 56 -33.70 11.61 -8.96
N TYR A 57 -34.08 11.70 -10.24
CA TYR A 57 -33.13 11.54 -11.34
C TYR A 57 -32.02 12.59 -11.26
N ASP A 58 -32.39 13.86 -11.06
CA ASP A 58 -31.45 14.97 -10.91
C ASP A 58 -30.54 14.76 -9.70
N ALA A 59 -31.08 14.25 -8.58
CA ALA A 59 -30.29 13.88 -7.41
C ALA A 59 -29.23 12.82 -7.75
N PHE A 60 -29.60 11.72 -8.42
CA PHE A 60 -28.65 10.69 -8.87
C PHE A 60 -27.62 11.28 -9.84
N ALA A 61 -28.05 12.16 -10.74
CA ALA A 61 -27.19 12.79 -11.72
C ALA A 61 -26.09 13.65 -11.07
N THR A 62 -26.37 14.31 -9.95
CA THR A 62 -25.35 15.12 -9.23
C THR A 62 -24.26 14.30 -8.53
N LEU A 63 -24.45 12.99 -8.34
CA LEU A 63 -23.52 12.15 -7.59
C LEU A 63 -22.27 11.74 -8.39
N GLY A 64 -22.23 11.97 -9.70
CA GLY A 64 -21.08 11.63 -10.55
C GLY A 64 -20.85 10.12 -10.70
N ILE A 65 -21.93 9.34 -10.78
CA ILE A 65 -21.89 7.88 -10.89
C ILE A 65 -21.18 7.46 -12.19
N GLN A 66 -20.27 6.49 -12.09
CA GLN A 66 -19.63 5.87 -13.26
C GLN A 66 -20.37 4.59 -13.64
N TYR A 67 -20.67 4.44 -14.92
CA TYR A 67 -21.25 3.21 -15.43
C TYR A 67 -20.15 2.14 -15.50
N ALA A 68 -20.33 1.06 -14.75
CA ALA A 68 -19.35 -0.01 -14.62
C ALA A 68 -19.81 -1.28 -15.33
N ASP A 69 -18.84 -2.11 -15.71
CA ASP A 69 -19.11 -3.46 -16.19
C ASP A 69 -19.72 -4.34 -15.07
N GLU A 70 -20.33 -5.44 -15.50
CA GLU A 70 -20.81 -6.48 -14.59
C GLU A 70 -19.67 -6.89 -13.65
N PRO A 71 -19.93 -7.05 -12.33
CA PRO A 71 -18.89 -7.46 -11.40
C PRO A 71 -18.22 -8.75 -11.86
N THR A 72 -16.91 -8.85 -11.65
CA THR A 72 -16.13 -10.06 -11.98
C THR A 72 -16.57 -11.30 -11.20
N THR A 73 -17.35 -11.13 -10.15
CA THR A 73 -18.01 -12.21 -9.40
C THR A 73 -19.31 -12.68 -10.05
N SER A 74 -19.75 -12.09 -11.16
CA SER A 74 -20.91 -12.56 -11.92
C SER A 74 -20.53 -13.79 -12.75
N ASP A 75 -21.48 -14.71 -12.93
CA ASP A 75 -21.30 -15.95 -13.68
C ASP A 75 -22.47 -16.12 -14.67
N PRO A 76 -22.36 -16.92 -15.74
CA PRO A 76 -23.46 -17.12 -16.68
C PRO A 76 -24.80 -17.44 -15.97
N GLY A 77 -25.79 -16.58 -16.17
CA GLY A 77 -27.13 -16.71 -15.57
C GLY A 77 -27.28 -16.13 -14.15
N ARG A 78 -26.21 -15.57 -13.55
CA ARG A 78 -26.25 -14.90 -12.24
C ARG A 78 -25.45 -13.61 -12.23
N GLN A 79 -26.03 -12.53 -11.72
CA GLN A 79 -25.36 -11.25 -11.61
C GLN A 79 -25.19 -10.85 -10.15
N THR A 80 -24.00 -10.42 -9.77
CA THR A 80 -23.80 -9.75 -8.48
C THR A 80 -24.42 -8.35 -8.56
N VAL A 81 -25.37 -8.06 -7.66
CA VAL A 81 -25.97 -6.72 -7.53
C VAL A 81 -25.13 -5.92 -6.54
N ARG A 82 -24.82 -4.67 -6.81
CA ARG A 82 -24.12 -3.78 -5.87
C ARG A 82 -25.10 -3.20 -4.83
N PRO A 83 -24.70 -3.09 -3.55
CA PRO A 83 -25.52 -2.44 -2.54
C PRO A 83 -25.62 -0.92 -2.79
N PRO A 84 -26.65 -0.24 -2.26
CA PRO A 84 -26.87 1.19 -2.51
C PRO A 84 -25.68 2.08 -2.13
N ASP A 85 -24.91 1.74 -1.09
CA ASP A 85 -23.71 2.49 -0.70
C ASP A 85 -22.62 2.43 -1.78
N GLN A 86 -22.47 1.29 -2.46
CA GLN A 86 -21.54 1.16 -3.58
C GLN A 86 -21.98 1.92 -4.83
N VAL A 87 -23.29 2.09 -5.03
CA VAL A 87 -23.88 2.80 -6.17
C VAL A 87 -23.92 4.32 -5.96
N LEU A 88 -24.30 4.78 -4.77
CA LEU A 88 -24.57 6.21 -4.49
C LEU A 88 -23.43 6.90 -3.72
N HIS A 89 -22.60 6.16 -2.99
CA HIS A 89 -21.61 6.74 -2.09
C HIS A 89 -20.16 6.43 -2.46
N ARG A 90 -19.73 5.16 -2.37
CA ARG A 90 -18.36 4.70 -2.66
C ARG A 90 -18.39 3.23 -3.08
N PRO A 91 -17.95 2.88 -4.31
CA PRO A 91 -17.20 3.68 -5.28
C PRO A 91 -18.03 4.64 -6.16
N ARG A 92 -19.37 4.63 -6.08
CA ARG A 92 -20.29 5.28 -7.03
C ARG A 92 -20.30 4.62 -8.41
N HIS A 93 -20.27 3.30 -8.41
CA HIS A 93 -20.29 2.50 -9.64
C HIS A 93 -21.59 1.71 -9.72
N GLY A 94 -22.17 1.65 -10.92
CA GLY A 94 -23.38 0.86 -11.15
C GLY A 94 -23.47 0.34 -12.58
N THR A 95 -23.98 -0.88 -12.70
CA THR A 95 -24.54 -1.42 -13.95
C THR A 95 -25.96 -0.89 -14.15
N CYS A 96 -26.60 -1.22 -15.28
CA CYS A 96 -28.03 -0.90 -15.47
C CYS A 96 -28.91 -1.50 -14.37
N LEU A 97 -28.62 -2.74 -13.93
CA LEU A 97 -29.36 -3.42 -12.88
C LEU A 97 -29.16 -2.76 -11.51
N ASP A 98 -27.91 -2.46 -11.15
CA ASP A 98 -27.58 -1.81 -9.87
C ASP A 98 -28.32 -0.47 -9.72
N LEU A 99 -28.29 0.34 -10.79
CA LEU A 99 -28.96 1.63 -10.85
C LEU A 99 -30.48 1.47 -10.75
N ALA A 100 -31.06 0.54 -11.50
CA ALA A 100 -32.51 0.35 -11.54
C ALA A 100 -33.07 -0.16 -10.19
N VAL A 101 -32.39 -1.11 -9.55
CA VAL A 101 -32.75 -1.62 -8.21
C VAL A 101 -32.61 -0.53 -7.15
N THR A 102 -31.51 0.22 -7.16
CA THR A 102 -31.25 1.31 -6.20
C THR A 102 -32.26 2.44 -6.38
N PHE A 103 -32.56 2.80 -7.63
CA PHE A 103 -33.53 3.85 -7.97
C PHE A 103 -34.96 3.44 -7.65
N ALA A 104 -35.33 2.16 -7.82
CA ALA A 104 -36.63 1.66 -7.38
C ALA A 104 -36.80 1.80 -5.85
N GLY A 105 -35.74 1.54 -5.07
CA GLY A 105 -35.74 1.79 -3.63
C GLY A 105 -35.98 3.26 -3.28
N ALA A 106 -35.24 4.16 -3.94
CA ALA A 106 -35.41 5.61 -3.79
C ALA A 106 -36.82 6.10 -4.21
N CYS A 107 -37.43 5.47 -5.22
CA CYS A 107 -38.79 5.74 -5.62
C CYS A 107 -39.78 5.42 -4.48
N LEU A 108 -39.66 4.25 -3.84
CA LEU A 108 -40.50 3.91 -2.68
C LEU A 108 -40.33 4.93 -1.54
N ASP A 109 -39.08 5.30 -1.23
CA ASP A 109 -38.75 6.32 -0.22
C ASP A 109 -39.37 7.69 -0.54
N ALA A 110 -39.46 8.06 -1.83
CA ALA A 110 -40.10 9.28 -2.29
C ALA A 110 -41.64 9.18 -2.41
N GLY A 111 -42.24 8.03 -2.06
CA GLY A 111 -43.68 7.78 -2.20
C GLY A 111 -44.14 7.57 -3.65
N LEU A 112 -43.25 7.11 -4.53
CA LEU A 112 -43.53 6.71 -5.91
C LEU A 112 -43.74 5.20 -6.00
N HIS A 113 -44.39 4.77 -7.09
CA HIS A 113 -44.67 3.36 -7.36
C HIS A 113 -43.84 2.88 -8.56
N PRO A 114 -42.69 2.21 -8.32
CA PRO A 114 -41.80 1.76 -9.38
C PRO A 114 -42.12 0.34 -9.85
N LEU A 115 -41.92 0.12 -11.15
CA LEU A 115 -41.85 -1.17 -11.81
C LEU A 115 -40.42 -1.34 -12.35
N LEU A 116 -39.83 -2.50 -12.10
CA LEU A 116 -38.50 -2.87 -12.57
C LEU A 116 -38.61 -3.82 -13.76
N ILE A 117 -38.01 -3.45 -14.88
CA ILE A 117 -38.13 -4.18 -16.14
C ILE A 117 -36.72 -4.57 -16.60
N VAL A 118 -36.49 -5.84 -16.92
CA VAL A 118 -35.24 -6.32 -17.50
C VAL A 118 -35.51 -6.88 -18.89
N LEU A 119 -34.89 -6.26 -19.89
CA LEU A 119 -34.92 -6.71 -21.27
C LEU A 119 -33.69 -7.59 -21.56
N ALA A 120 -33.89 -8.65 -22.33
CA ALA A 120 -32.81 -9.40 -22.96
C ALA A 120 -32.08 -8.54 -24.02
N GLY A 121 -30.82 -8.89 -24.29
CA GLY A 121 -30.02 -8.28 -25.35
C GLY A 121 -30.69 -8.42 -26.73
N ALA A 122 -30.35 -7.52 -27.66
CA ALA A 122 -30.97 -7.47 -28.98
C ALA A 122 -30.59 -8.67 -29.87
N GLY A 123 -29.46 -9.32 -29.60
CA GLY A 123 -29.02 -10.57 -30.23
C GLY A 123 -28.28 -11.51 -29.27
N PRO A 124 -27.92 -12.72 -29.74
CA PRO A 124 -27.18 -13.69 -28.95
C PRO A 124 -25.83 -13.14 -28.48
N GLY A 125 -25.66 -13.02 -27.16
CA GLY A 125 -24.43 -12.48 -26.55
C GLY A 125 -24.49 -10.98 -26.23
N ASP A 126 -25.54 -10.27 -26.65
CA ASP A 126 -25.73 -8.88 -26.22
C ASP A 126 -26.16 -8.83 -24.73
N PRO A 127 -25.69 -7.81 -23.98
CA PRO A 127 -26.03 -7.68 -22.57
C PRO A 127 -27.52 -7.36 -22.38
N ALA A 128 -28.09 -7.88 -21.29
CA ALA A 128 -29.42 -7.49 -20.84
C ALA A 128 -29.41 -6.02 -20.35
N HIS A 129 -30.57 -5.36 -20.37
CA HIS A 129 -30.70 -3.98 -19.95
C HIS A 129 -31.87 -3.80 -19.00
N ALA A 130 -31.64 -3.14 -17.86
CA ALA A 130 -32.66 -2.87 -16.86
C ALA A 130 -33.17 -1.42 -16.94
N LEU A 131 -34.48 -1.26 -16.79
CA LEU A 131 -35.23 -0.01 -16.89
C LEU A 131 -36.16 0.13 -15.69
N VAL A 132 -36.54 1.37 -15.36
CA VAL A 132 -37.56 1.64 -14.33
C VAL A 132 -38.74 2.33 -15.00
N ALA A 133 -39.95 1.87 -14.72
CA ALA A 133 -41.18 2.57 -15.05
C ALA A 133 -41.86 3.03 -13.77
N ILE A 134 -42.45 4.23 -13.79
CA ILE A 134 -43.10 4.83 -12.62
C ILE A 134 -44.55 5.07 -12.96
N TRP A 135 -45.45 4.61 -12.09
CA TRP A 135 -46.87 4.90 -12.21
C TRP A 135 -47.17 6.34 -11.79
N LEU A 136 -47.79 7.12 -12.68
CA LEU A 136 -47.98 8.56 -12.53
C LEU A 136 -49.30 8.97 -11.86
N ALA A 137 -50.28 8.07 -11.78
CA ALA A 137 -51.58 8.37 -11.18
C ALA A 137 -51.67 8.01 -9.69
N GLY A 138 -50.66 7.33 -9.15
CA GLY A 138 -50.64 6.80 -7.80
C GLY A 138 -49.83 7.59 -6.78
N ASN A 139 -50.01 7.22 -5.51
CA ASN A 139 -49.14 7.64 -4.43
C ASN A 139 -48.89 6.47 -3.45
N TRP A 140 -47.65 5.97 -3.43
CA TRP A 140 -47.24 4.83 -2.60
C TRP A 140 -47.49 5.10 -1.11
N SER A 141 -47.30 6.34 -0.65
CA SER A 141 -47.40 6.70 0.77
C SER A 141 -48.81 6.67 1.37
N ASN A 142 -49.86 6.56 0.54
CA ASN A 142 -51.26 6.49 0.99
C ASN A 142 -51.89 5.10 0.84
N HIS A 143 -51.10 4.07 0.53
CA HIS A 143 -51.59 2.72 0.20
C HIS A 143 -52.57 2.61 -0.98
N ALA A 144 -52.74 3.69 -1.77
CA ALA A 144 -53.45 3.71 -3.06
C ALA A 144 -52.62 3.07 -4.20
N HIS A 145 -51.68 2.19 -3.86
CA HIS A 145 -50.74 1.56 -4.78
C HIS A 145 -51.37 0.40 -5.58
N ARG A 146 -52.64 0.07 -5.32
CA ARG A 146 -53.35 -1.05 -5.96
C ARG A 146 -54.39 -0.59 -6.98
N ASP A 147 -54.74 0.69 -6.96
CA ASP A 147 -55.89 1.26 -7.67
C ASP A 147 -55.81 1.08 -9.20
N TYR A 148 -54.60 1.01 -9.78
CA TYR A 148 -54.41 0.86 -11.22
C TYR A 148 -54.56 -0.58 -11.75
N ARG A 149 -54.61 -1.57 -10.85
CA ARG A 149 -54.86 -2.99 -11.17
C ARG A 149 -56.11 -3.51 -10.48
N GLU A 150 -57.01 -2.63 -10.03
CA GLU A 150 -58.27 -3.01 -9.35
C GLU A 150 -59.20 -3.87 -10.22
N ASP A 151 -59.10 -3.74 -11.54
CA ASP A 151 -59.86 -4.54 -12.51
C ASP A 151 -59.34 -5.98 -12.64
N GLU A 152 -58.18 -6.31 -12.05
CA GLU A 152 -57.61 -7.65 -12.05
C GLU A 152 -58.03 -8.44 -10.80
N GLN A 153 -58.55 -9.67 -10.98
CA GLN A 153 -59.07 -10.49 -9.87
C GLN A 153 -57.99 -10.96 -8.88
N ASP A 154 -56.71 -11.02 -9.28
CA ASP A 154 -55.56 -11.41 -8.46
C ASP A 154 -54.24 -10.91 -9.11
N PRO A 155 -53.86 -9.63 -8.94
CA PRO A 155 -52.72 -9.06 -9.64
C PRO A 155 -51.39 -9.66 -9.12
N ASP A 156 -50.64 -10.33 -10.01
CA ASP A 156 -49.30 -10.85 -9.72
C ASP A 156 -48.24 -9.78 -9.96
N TRP A 157 -47.47 -9.47 -8.91
CA TRP A 157 -46.37 -8.51 -8.97
C TRP A 157 -45.24 -8.92 -9.92
N ARG A 158 -45.23 -10.15 -10.44
CA ARG A 158 -44.28 -10.61 -11.48
C ARG A 158 -44.71 -10.30 -12.92
N THR A 159 -45.89 -9.70 -13.11
CA THR A 159 -46.48 -9.44 -14.42
C THR A 159 -46.76 -7.94 -14.61
N LEU A 160 -46.76 -7.49 -15.86
CA LEU A 160 -47.22 -6.16 -16.23
C LEU A 160 -48.74 -6.12 -16.45
N PRO A 161 -49.36 -4.93 -16.31
CA PRO A 161 -50.70 -4.68 -16.83
C PRO A 161 -50.79 -5.00 -18.32
N THR A 162 -51.93 -5.53 -18.77
CA THR A 162 -52.14 -5.97 -20.16
C THR A 162 -52.03 -4.85 -21.19
N ASP A 163 -52.24 -3.60 -20.80
CA ASP A 163 -52.17 -2.41 -21.66
C ASP A 163 -50.99 -1.48 -21.29
N PHE A 164 -50.01 -1.99 -20.53
CA PHE A 164 -48.85 -1.22 -20.05
C PHE A 164 -48.13 -0.44 -21.17
N VAL A 165 -47.86 -1.09 -22.30
CA VAL A 165 -47.14 -0.47 -23.43
C VAL A 165 -47.97 0.64 -24.08
N ASP A 166 -49.29 0.48 -24.15
CA ASP A 166 -50.22 1.47 -24.73
C ASP A 166 -50.38 2.69 -23.79
N GLN A 167 -50.26 2.48 -22.48
CA GLN A 167 -50.35 3.54 -21.48
C GLN A 167 -49.03 4.29 -21.22
N LEU A 168 -47.95 3.94 -21.91
CA LEU A 168 -46.63 4.54 -21.71
C LEU A 168 -46.56 5.94 -22.34
N ALA A 169 -46.10 6.94 -21.59
CA ALA A 169 -45.83 8.27 -22.13
C ALA A 169 -44.68 8.25 -23.16
N GLU A 170 -44.77 9.01 -24.26
CA GLU A 170 -43.69 9.11 -25.25
C GLU A 170 -42.53 10.00 -24.79
N THR A 171 -42.85 11.08 -24.10
CA THR A 171 -41.91 12.08 -23.55
C THR A 171 -42.37 12.49 -22.17
N GLU A 172 -41.56 13.28 -21.44
CA GLU A 172 -41.94 13.77 -20.10
C GLU A 172 -43.24 14.61 -20.08
N ASP A 173 -43.58 15.25 -21.21
CA ASP A 173 -44.78 16.10 -21.36
C ASP A 173 -45.96 15.37 -22.04
N SER A 174 -45.75 14.14 -22.51
CA SER A 174 -46.78 13.38 -23.22
C SER A 174 -47.80 12.79 -22.24
N PRO A 175 -49.10 12.70 -22.61
CA PRO A 175 -50.07 12.00 -21.79
C PRO A 175 -49.72 10.51 -21.68
N GLY A 176 -49.85 9.95 -20.49
CA GLY A 176 -49.60 8.54 -20.21
C GLY A 176 -49.78 8.23 -18.72
N THR A 177 -50.06 6.98 -18.40
CA THR A 177 -50.22 6.50 -17.02
C THR A 177 -48.88 6.08 -16.42
N PHE A 178 -47.92 5.70 -17.27
CA PHE A 178 -46.56 5.30 -16.88
C PHE A 178 -45.50 6.16 -17.56
N LEU A 179 -44.43 6.40 -16.83
CA LEU A 179 -43.20 7.01 -17.35
C LEU A 179 -42.05 6.02 -17.19
N ALA A 180 -41.53 5.53 -18.32
CA ALA A 180 -40.34 4.68 -18.34
C ALA A 180 -39.10 5.53 -18.56
N LEU A 181 -38.06 5.24 -17.80
CA LEU A 181 -36.76 5.88 -17.93
C LEU A 181 -35.64 4.85 -18.02
N ASP A 182 -34.68 5.14 -18.89
CA ASP A 182 -33.36 4.51 -18.82
C ASP A 182 -32.53 5.22 -17.75
N ILE A 183 -32.53 4.68 -16.54
CA ILE A 183 -31.79 5.25 -15.42
C ILE A 183 -30.28 5.30 -15.67
N THR A 184 -29.75 4.55 -16.64
CA THR A 184 -28.32 4.60 -16.97
C THR A 184 -27.87 5.97 -17.49
N GLY A 185 -28.81 6.82 -17.91
CA GLY A 185 -28.54 8.20 -18.29
C GLY A 185 -27.95 9.07 -17.18
N VAL A 186 -28.10 8.71 -15.89
CA VAL A 186 -27.46 9.44 -14.77
C VAL A 186 -25.96 9.15 -14.64
N ALA A 187 -25.48 8.08 -15.29
CA ALA A 187 -24.09 7.63 -15.19
C ALA A 187 -23.31 7.96 -16.48
N SER A 188 -21.99 8.03 -16.34
CA SER A 188 -21.07 8.28 -17.47
C SER A 188 -20.03 7.18 -17.59
N ARG A 189 -19.53 6.94 -18.81
CA ARG A 189 -18.44 6.02 -19.11
C ARG A 189 -17.62 6.52 -20.30
N SER A 190 -16.45 7.06 -20.01
CA SER A 190 -15.61 7.75 -21.00
C SER A 190 -15.21 6.90 -22.22
N ASP A 191 -15.05 5.59 -22.03
CA ASP A 191 -14.65 4.62 -23.06
C ASP A 191 -15.83 3.87 -23.73
N ALA A 192 -17.07 4.27 -23.46
CA ALA A 192 -18.24 3.56 -23.95
C ALA A 192 -18.29 3.50 -25.49
N ALA A 193 -18.60 2.33 -26.03
CA ALA A 193 -18.81 2.15 -27.48
C ALA A 193 -20.02 2.98 -27.97
N ASP A 194 -21.10 3.02 -27.18
CA ASP A 194 -22.26 3.89 -27.43
C ASP A 194 -21.96 5.33 -26.98
N PRO A 195 -21.93 6.31 -27.89
CA PRO A 195 -21.68 7.71 -27.56
C PRO A 195 -22.61 8.27 -26.48
N ARG A 196 -23.84 7.76 -26.40
CA ARG A 196 -24.85 8.23 -25.43
C ARG A 196 -24.54 7.86 -23.98
N ARG A 197 -23.60 6.93 -23.77
CA ARG A 197 -23.12 6.53 -22.44
C ARG A 197 -21.81 7.22 -22.06
N ARG A 198 -21.21 8.00 -22.98
CA ARG A 198 -19.96 8.74 -22.71
C ARG A 198 -20.18 9.95 -21.83
N GLU A 199 -21.36 10.54 -21.91
CA GLU A 199 -21.78 11.71 -21.16
C GLU A 199 -23.12 11.42 -20.47
N GLN A 200 -23.39 12.17 -19.41
CA GLN A 200 -24.65 12.11 -18.69
C GLN A 200 -25.79 12.66 -19.58
N GLN A 201 -26.93 11.97 -19.57
CA GLN A 201 -28.11 12.35 -20.34
C GLN A 201 -29.04 13.25 -19.53
N SER A 202 -29.76 14.13 -20.21
CA SER A 202 -30.84 14.88 -19.58
C SER A 202 -32.01 13.95 -19.24
N TRP A 203 -32.81 14.34 -18.24
CA TRP A 203 -34.05 13.64 -17.89
C TRP A 203 -34.93 13.33 -19.10
N ALA A 204 -35.17 14.33 -19.96
CA ALA A 204 -36.00 14.17 -21.16
C ALA A 204 -35.44 13.12 -22.14
N GLN A 205 -34.12 13.07 -22.32
CA GLN A 205 -33.46 12.06 -23.15
C GLN A 205 -33.62 10.66 -22.57
N SER A 206 -33.42 10.51 -21.25
CA SER A 206 -33.55 9.22 -20.55
C SER A 206 -34.97 8.66 -20.57
N VAL A 207 -35.98 9.54 -20.47
CA VAL A 207 -37.39 9.16 -20.61
C VAL A 207 -37.73 8.74 -22.03
N ALA A 208 -37.40 9.57 -23.01
CA ALA A 208 -37.67 9.28 -24.42
C ALA A 208 -37.01 7.96 -24.86
N TYR A 209 -35.78 7.72 -24.41
CA TYR A 209 -35.05 6.49 -24.73
C TYR A 209 -35.62 5.26 -24.01
N GLY A 210 -35.96 5.38 -22.73
CA GLY A 210 -36.64 4.30 -21.99
C GLY A 210 -37.97 3.90 -22.65
N ALA A 211 -38.77 4.89 -23.07
CA ALA A 211 -40.02 4.65 -23.76
C ALA A 211 -39.84 3.99 -25.14
N ALA A 212 -38.87 4.44 -25.92
CA ALA A 212 -38.54 3.83 -27.21
C ALA A 212 -38.11 2.35 -27.04
N LEU A 213 -37.22 2.07 -26.09
CA LEU A 213 -36.74 0.71 -25.83
C LEU A 213 -37.87 -0.29 -25.51
N LEU A 214 -38.86 0.13 -24.72
CA LEU A 214 -39.98 -0.74 -24.35
C LEU A 214 -40.97 -0.95 -25.51
N ARG A 215 -41.24 0.08 -26.32
CA ARG A 215 -42.15 -0.06 -27.48
C ARG A 215 -41.55 -0.88 -28.62
N GLU A 216 -40.24 -0.79 -28.80
CA GLU A 216 -39.52 -1.55 -29.83
C GLU A 216 -39.15 -2.97 -29.37
N ALA A 217 -39.32 -3.29 -28.08
CA ALA A 217 -39.02 -4.62 -27.55
C ALA A 217 -40.11 -5.63 -27.95
N ALA A 218 -39.72 -6.62 -28.76
CA ALA A 218 -40.55 -7.80 -29.02
C ALA A 218 -40.83 -8.58 -27.71
N GLU A 219 -41.95 -9.31 -27.65
CA GLU A 219 -42.40 -10.05 -26.45
C GLU A 219 -41.34 -11.01 -25.88
N ASP A 220 -40.51 -11.62 -26.74
CA ASP A 220 -39.43 -12.53 -26.36
C ASP A 220 -38.21 -11.83 -25.73
N ARG A 221 -38.13 -10.49 -25.81
CA ARG A 221 -37.11 -9.69 -25.13
C ARG A 221 -37.44 -9.42 -23.67
N TRP A 222 -38.64 -9.67 -23.19
CA TRP A 222 -39.02 -9.41 -21.80
C TRP A 222 -38.52 -10.53 -20.89
N ARG A 223 -37.44 -10.28 -20.15
CA ARG A 223 -36.80 -11.29 -19.28
C ARG A 223 -37.38 -11.30 -17.88
N ALA A 224 -37.67 -10.12 -17.33
CA ALA A 224 -38.24 -9.96 -16.00
C ALA A 224 -39.05 -8.68 -15.92
N THR A 225 -40.18 -8.74 -15.22
CA THR A 225 -41.01 -7.58 -14.86
C THR A 225 -41.42 -7.72 -13.42
N ILE A 226 -41.16 -6.70 -12.62
CA ILE A 226 -41.39 -6.74 -11.18
C ILE A 226 -42.08 -5.45 -10.78
N ASP A 227 -43.34 -5.55 -10.41
CA ASP A 227 -44.06 -4.49 -9.71
C ASP A 227 -43.54 -4.43 -8.27
N ILE A 228 -42.53 -3.58 -8.07
CA ILE A 228 -41.89 -3.39 -6.78
C ILE A 228 -42.90 -2.82 -5.78
N GLY A 229 -43.77 -1.90 -6.20
CA GLY A 229 -44.83 -1.41 -5.33
C GLY A 229 -45.73 -2.55 -4.82
N LEU A 230 -46.26 -3.40 -5.70
CA LEU A 230 -47.17 -4.46 -5.26
C LEU A 230 -46.48 -5.58 -4.44
N GLY A 231 -45.24 -5.93 -4.80
CA GLY A 231 -44.53 -7.08 -4.23
C GLY A 231 -43.74 -6.78 -2.95
N TYR A 232 -43.31 -5.54 -2.71
CA TYR A 232 -42.26 -5.27 -1.70
C TYR A 232 -42.68 -5.58 -0.27
N GLU A 233 -43.96 -5.35 0.08
CA GLU A 233 -44.50 -5.70 1.42
C GLU A 233 -44.51 -7.21 1.69
N GLN A 234 -44.46 -8.04 0.64
CA GLN A 234 -44.52 -9.51 0.71
C GLN A 234 -43.14 -10.16 0.80
N CYS A 235 -42.07 -9.37 0.64
CA CYS A 235 -40.69 -9.86 0.61
C CYS A 235 -39.83 -9.19 1.69
N GLU A 236 -38.85 -9.91 2.23
CA GLU A 236 -37.87 -9.36 3.16
C GLU A 236 -36.59 -8.99 2.40
N PRO A 237 -36.20 -7.70 2.37
CA PRO A 237 -34.96 -7.27 1.73
C PRO A 237 -33.74 -7.94 2.37
N HIS A 238 -32.71 -8.15 1.57
CA HIS A 238 -31.41 -8.58 2.07
C HIS A 238 -30.85 -7.58 3.08
N PRO A 239 -30.18 -8.05 4.14
CA PRO A 239 -29.52 -7.16 5.08
C PRO A 239 -28.44 -6.35 4.37
N LEU A 240 -28.42 -5.04 4.61
CA LEU A 240 -27.39 -4.16 4.08
C LEU A 240 -26.00 -4.57 4.62
N PRO A 241 -24.98 -4.61 3.75
CA PRO A 241 -23.62 -4.84 4.21
C PRO A 241 -23.11 -3.67 5.05
N TYR A 242 -21.99 -3.88 5.76
CA TYR A 242 -21.32 -2.81 6.47
C TYR A 242 -20.91 -1.71 5.48
N ARG A 243 -21.17 -0.46 5.84
CA ARG A 243 -20.75 0.73 5.11
C ARG A 243 -19.60 1.39 5.87
N PRO A 244 -18.50 1.75 5.19
CA PRO A 244 -17.37 2.35 5.85
C PRO A 244 -17.70 3.74 6.40
N THR A 245 -17.13 4.07 7.56
CA THR A 245 -17.34 5.37 8.23
C THR A 245 -16.34 6.42 7.75
N THR A 246 -15.17 5.99 7.28
CA THR A 246 -14.09 6.85 6.77
C THR A 246 -13.71 6.51 5.33
N ASP A 247 -12.94 7.38 4.68
CA ASP A 247 -12.34 7.07 3.39
C ASP A 247 -11.17 6.10 3.58
N VAL A 248 -11.28 4.89 3.03
CA VAL A 248 -10.19 3.91 3.06
C VAL A 248 -9.14 4.22 1.98
N LEU A 249 -9.61 4.73 0.84
CA LEU A 249 -8.78 5.11 -0.30
C LEU A 249 -8.98 6.59 -0.63
N ALA A 250 -7.91 7.37 -0.53
CA ALA A 250 -7.87 8.74 -1.04
C ALA A 250 -7.91 8.74 -2.58
N PRO A 251 -8.55 9.75 -3.21
CA PRO A 251 -8.71 9.80 -4.66
C PRO A 251 -7.35 9.83 -5.38
N PRO A 252 -7.23 9.43 -6.66
CA PRO A 252 -5.94 9.48 -7.36
C PRO A 252 -5.33 10.89 -7.43
N TYR A 253 -6.16 11.87 -7.84
CA TYR A 253 -5.80 13.28 -7.89
C TYR A 253 -6.59 14.12 -6.88
N LEU A 254 -5.97 15.20 -6.44
CA LEU A 254 -6.53 16.19 -5.55
C LEU A 254 -6.85 17.49 -6.31
N PRO A 255 -7.90 18.21 -5.89
CA PRO A 255 -8.16 19.53 -6.44
C PRO A 255 -6.98 20.45 -6.14
N VAL A 256 -6.57 21.22 -7.14
CA VAL A 256 -5.56 22.27 -6.94
C VAL A 256 -6.19 23.36 -6.06
N PRO A 257 -5.57 23.76 -4.93
CA PRO A 257 -6.08 24.85 -4.11
C PRO A 257 -6.23 26.13 -4.95
N VAL A 258 -7.37 26.81 -4.79
CA VAL A 258 -7.61 28.09 -5.46
C VAL A 258 -6.63 29.12 -4.91
N PRO A 259 -5.92 29.88 -5.76
CA PRO A 259 -5.06 30.97 -5.29
C PRO A 259 -5.86 31.95 -4.45
N VAL A 260 -5.30 32.39 -3.32
CA VAL A 260 -5.89 33.48 -2.53
C VAL A 260 -5.78 34.76 -3.37
N GLU A 261 -6.90 35.37 -3.74
CA GLU A 261 -6.91 36.68 -4.39
C GLU A 261 -6.47 37.74 -3.35
N GLU A 262 -5.27 38.31 -3.51
CA GLU A 262 -4.81 39.45 -2.72
C GLU A 262 -4.43 40.61 -3.64
N ASP A 263 -5.04 41.78 -3.43
CA ASP A 263 -4.66 43.13 -3.93
C ASP A 263 -3.76 43.17 -5.19
N GLY A 264 -4.24 42.57 -6.30
CA GLY A 264 -3.61 42.67 -7.62
C GLY A 264 -2.40 41.76 -7.89
N ASP A 265 -2.04 40.83 -7.00
CA ASP A 265 -1.01 39.79 -7.24
C ASP A 265 -1.64 38.39 -7.12
N THR A 266 -1.87 37.73 -8.25
CA THR A 266 -2.73 36.53 -8.38
C THR A 266 -1.99 35.19 -8.24
N GLY A 267 -0.81 35.15 -7.61
CA GLY A 267 0.09 33.98 -7.70
C GLY A 267 0.23 33.15 -6.42
N SER A 268 -0.22 31.89 -6.43
CA SER A 268 0.23 30.85 -5.47
C SER A 268 1.72 30.54 -5.61
N GLY A 269 2.33 30.01 -4.53
CA GLY A 269 3.72 29.54 -4.54
C GLY A 269 3.96 28.37 -5.51
N PRO A 270 5.21 28.16 -5.99
CA PRO A 270 5.56 27.01 -6.82
C PRO A 270 5.09 25.67 -6.27
N LEU A 271 5.17 25.45 -4.94
CA LEU A 271 4.85 24.14 -4.36
C LEU A 271 3.40 23.71 -4.59
N THR A 272 2.46 24.66 -4.67
CA THR A 272 1.04 24.41 -4.97
C THR A 272 0.84 23.71 -6.32
N TYR A 273 1.77 23.84 -7.27
CA TYR A 273 1.64 23.20 -8.59
C TYR A 273 2.58 22.00 -8.78
N LEU A 274 3.59 21.85 -7.93
CA LEU A 274 4.63 20.84 -8.06
C LEU A 274 4.31 19.53 -7.35
N TRP A 275 3.27 19.48 -6.51
CA TRP A 275 2.88 18.24 -5.86
C TRP A 275 2.26 17.27 -6.86
N ALA A 276 2.80 16.04 -6.92
CA ALA A 276 2.46 15.04 -7.93
C ALA A 276 0.97 14.67 -7.98
N ARG A 277 0.26 14.76 -6.85
CA ARG A 277 -1.17 14.43 -6.73
C ARG A 277 -2.09 15.58 -7.12
N TYR A 278 -1.57 16.77 -7.41
CA TYR A 278 -2.37 17.83 -8.02
C TYR A 278 -2.43 17.65 -9.53
N ASP A 279 -3.62 17.72 -10.11
CA ASP A 279 -3.80 17.64 -11.57
C ASP A 279 -3.48 18.96 -12.30
N ALA A 280 -2.44 19.66 -11.83
CA ALA A 280 -1.99 20.93 -12.40
C ALA A 280 -1.19 20.75 -13.70
N ILE A 281 -0.48 19.62 -13.83
CA ILE A 281 0.44 19.36 -14.96
C ILE A 281 -0.06 18.15 -15.74
N ARG A 282 -0.35 18.32 -17.02
CA ARG A 282 -0.84 17.21 -17.86
C ARG A 282 0.16 16.05 -17.86
N PHE A 283 -0.33 14.83 -17.61
CA PHE A 283 0.51 13.64 -17.66
C PHE A 283 1.09 13.43 -19.06
N HIS A 284 2.40 13.15 -19.13
CA HIS A 284 3.07 12.83 -20.39
C HIS A 284 3.24 11.31 -20.55
N PRO A 285 2.81 10.70 -21.66
CA PRO A 285 2.79 9.24 -21.81
C PRO A 285 4.15 8.56 -21.67
N ARG A 286 4.14 7.37 -21.07
CA ARG A 286 5.30 6.48 -20.89
C ARG A 286 4.88 5.02 -20.89
N ASP A 287 5.77 4.17 -21.39
CA ASP A 287 5.48 2.75 -21.65
C ASP A 287 5.21 1.97 -20.35
N GLU A 288 5.80 2.36 -19.22
CA GLU A 288 5.58 1.69 -17.93
C GLU A 288 4.13 1.84 -17.43
N LEU A 289 3.46 2.95 -17.75
CA LEU A 289 2.06 3.14 -17.41
C LEU A 289 1.16 2.22 -18.23
N ASP A 290 1.39 2.18 -19.54
CA ASP A 290 0.61 1.36 -20.46
C ASP A 290 0.80 -0.14 -20.12
N PHE A 291 2.04 -0.56 -19.82
CA PHE A 291 2.33 -1.91 -19.34
C PHE A 291 1.59 -2.26 -18.05
N LEU A 292 1.63 -1.41 -17.02
CA LEU A 292 0.97 -1.68 -15.74
C LEU A 292 -0.55 -1.74 -15.89
N GLN A 293 -1.13 -0.88 -16.73
CA GLN A 293 -2.55 -0.92 -17.05
C GLN A 293 -2.94 -2.25 -17.70
N ASP A 294 -2.22 -2.66 -18.75
CA ASP A 294 -2.46 -3.93 -19.45
C ASP A 294 -2.25 -5.13 -18.52
N TRP A 295 -1.21 -5.11 -17.68
CA TRP A 295 -0.88 -6.20 -16.76
C TRP A 295 -1.94 -6.37 -15.65
N PHE A 296 -2.46 -5.26 -15.09
CA PHE A 296 -3.53 -5.33 -14.11
C PHE A 296 -4.87 -5.75 -14.71
N GLN A 297 -5.16 -5.35 -15.95
CA GLN A 297 -6.39 -5.71 -16.65
C GLN A 297 -6.35 -7.07 -17.35
N ALA A 298 -5.18 -7.73 -17.40
CA ALA A 298 -5.01 -9.00 -18.10
C ALA A 298 -6.00 -10.09 -17.61
N PRO A 299 -6.76 -10.73 -18.53
CA PRO A 299 -7.62 -11.86 -18.19
C PRO A 299 -6.75 -13.09 -17.95
N ASP A 300 -6.71 -13.60 -16.72
CA ASP A 300 -5.97 -14.84 -16.44
C ASP A 300 -6.64 -15.66 -15.33
N PRO A 301 -7.34 -16.76 -15.67
CA PRO A 301 -8.00 -17.64 -14.70
C PRO A 301 -7.05 -18.58 -13.97
N LEU A 302 -5.77 -18.69 -14.39
CA LEU A 302 -4.77 -19.58 -13.78
C LEU A 302 -3.81 -18.84 -12.83
N ARG A 303 -3.84 -17.50 -12.81
CA ARG A 303 -3.01 -16.69 -11.90
C ARG A 303 -3.66 -16.49 -10.53
N PRO A 304 -2.86 -16.15 -9.52
CA PRO A 304 -3.37 -15.63 -8.26
C PRO A 304 -4.27 -14.41 -8.47
N ARG A 305 -5.36 -14.32 -7.70
CA ARG A 305 -6.29 -13.18 -7.73
C ARG A 305 -5.66 -11.87 -7.25
N THR A 306 -4.59 -11.97 -6.48
CA THR A 306 -3.78 -10.83 -6.03
C THR A 306 -2.61 -10.59 -6.98
N ARG A 307 -2.51 -9.36 -7.50
CA ARG A 307 -1.41 -8.87 -8.32
C ARG A 307 -0.71 -7.74 -7.58
N ILE A 308 0.59 -7.85 -7.39
CA ILE A 308 1.39 -6.85 -6.69
C ILE A 308 2.44 -6.33 -7.66
N ALA A 309 2.42 -5.03 -7.93
CA ALA A 309 3.45 -4.33 -8.68
C ALA A 309 4.32 -3.54 -7.70
N LEU A 310 5.63 -3.79 -7.73
CA LEU A 310 6.65 -3.00 -7.05
C LEU A 310 7.20 -1.99 -8.06
N LEU A 311 7.04 -0.71 -7.75
CA LEU A 311 7.54 0.39 -8.57
C LEU A 311 8.56 1.19 -7.76
N HIS A 312 9.84 0.92 -7.99
CA HIS A 312 10.91 1.49 -7.18
C HIS A 312 11.82 2.42 -7.98
N GLY A 313 12.48 3.38 -7.33
CA GLY A 313 13.43 4.28 -8.01
C GLY A 313 13.73 5.56 -7.24
N VAL A 314 14.65 6.38 -7.75
CA VAL A 314 15.09 7.59 -7.04
C VAL A 314 13.95 8.62 -6.83
N GLY A 315 14.15 9.55 -5.89
CA GLY A 315 13.28 10.71 -5.72
C GLY A 315 13.18 11.52 -7.02
N GLY A 316 12.01 12.10 -7.31
CA GLY A 316 11.81 12.88 -8.53
C GLY A 316 11.59 12.09 -9.84
N ALA A 317 11.69 10.76 -9.82
CA ALA A 317 11.47 9.92 -11.02
C ALA A 317 10.04 9.96 -11.58
N GLY A 318 9.05 10.33 -10.74
CA GLY A 318 7.63 10.40 -11.10
C GLY A 318 6.78 9.20 -10.68
N LYS A 319 7.19 8.43 -9.67
CA LYS A 319 6.46 7.24 -9.17
C LYS A 319 5.04 7.58 -8.72
N THR A 320 4.88 8.51 -7.78
CA THR A 320 3.56 8.97 -7.29
C THR A 320 2.67 9.48 -8.42
N ARG A 321 3.24 10.24 -9.38
CA ARG A 321 2.48 10.76 -10.53
C ARG A 321 2.00 9.63 -11.46
N LEU A 322 2.84 8.62 -11.69
CA LEU A 322 2.50 7.43 -12.48
C LEU A 322 1.39 6.63 -11.77
N ALA A 323 1.54 6.39 -10.46
CA ALA A 323 0.53 5.67 -9.67
C ALA A 323 -0.82 6.39 -9.65
N ALA A 324 -0.82 7.72 -9.50
CA ALA A 324 -2.02 8.54 -9.56
C ALA A 324 -2.68 8.50 -10.95
N GLU A 325 -1.90 8.60 -12.03
CA GLU A 325 -2.43 8.49 -13.40
C GLU A 325 -3.02 7.10 -13.67
N LEU A 326 -2.34 6.03 -13.23
CA LEU A 326 -2.84 4.66 -13.39
C LEU A 326 -4.17 4.46 -12.67
N ALA A 327 -4.24 4.90 -11.41
CA ALA A 327 -5.47 4.83 -10.62
C ALA A 327 -6.58 5.67 -11.27
N HIS A 328 -6.29 6.89 -11.74
CA HIS A 328 -7.26 7.74 -12.44
C HIS A 328 -7.80 7.09 -13.73
N ARG A 329 -6.95 6.49 -14.56
CA ARG A 329 -7.37 5.79 -15.78
C ARG A 329 -8.22 4.58 -15.47
N LEU A 330 -7.82 3.77 -14.49
CA LEU A 330 -8.59 2.58 -14.10
C LEU A 330 -9.93 2.98 -13.47
N SER A 331 -9.98 4.05 -12.66
CA SER A 331 -11.24 4.55 -12.11
C SER A 331 -12.24 4.94 -13.19
N ALA A 332 -11.75 5.54 -14.29
CA ALA A 332 -12.58 5.90 -15.44
C ALA A 332 -13.15 4.68 -16.20
N THR A 333 -12.63 3.48 -15.94
CA THR A 333 -13.12 2.19 -16.46
C THR A 333 -13.98 1.41 -15.45
N GLY A 334 -14.38 2.02 -14.33
CA GLY A 334 -15.23 1.39 -13.33
C GLY A 334 -14.48 0.58 -12.26
N TRP A 335 -13.17 0.77 -12.11
CA TRP A 335 -12.39 0.22 -10.99
C TRP A 335 -12.49 1.10 -9.74
N TYR A 336 -12.62 0.49 -8.56
CA TYR A 336 -12.41 1.24 -7.33
C TYR A 336 -10.91 1.37 -7.08
N THR A 337 -10.40 2.60 -7.12
CA THR A 337 -8.96 2.86 -7.04
C THR A 337 -8.64 4.01 -6.11
N GLY A 338 -7.48 3.96 -5.46
CA GLY A 338 -6.97 5.11 -4.75
C GLY A 338 -5.75 4.80 -3.90
N PHE A 339 -5.28 5.82 -3.19
CA PHE A 339 -4.15 5.74 -2.28
C PHE A 339 -4.63 5.30 -0.90
N LEU A 340 -4.01 4.26 -0.33
CA LEU A 340 -4.36 3.75 0.99
C LEU A 340 -4.13 4.83 2.06
N VAL A 341 -5.19 5.21 2.76
CA VAL A 341 -5.09 6.07 3.96
C VAL A 341 -4.28 5.34 5.03
N ARG A 342 -3.51 6.07 5.83
CA ARG A 342 -2.66 5.52 6.89
C ARG A 342 -3.53 5.06 8.05
N ASP A 343 -3.21 3.90 8.61
CA ASP A 343 -3.91 3.29 9.74
C ASP A 343 -5.46 3.30 9.60
N PRO A 344 -6.03 2.81 8.48
CA PRO A 344 -7.48 2.80 8.32
C PRO A 344 -8.11 1.88 9.36
N ASP A 345 -9.30 2.24 9.84
CA ASP A 345 -10.04 1.43 10.80
C ASP A 345 -10.14 -0.02 10.29
N PRO A 346 -9.87 -1.05 11.14
CA PRO A 346 -9.86 -2.44 10.69
C PRO A 346 -11.15 -2.90 10.02
N GLN A 347 -12.31 -2.39 10.46
CA GLN A 347 -13.62 -2.70 9.89
C GLN A 347 -13.79 -2.00 8.53
N ASP A 348 -13.39 -0.74 8.41
CA ASP A 348 -13.37 0.00 7.14
C ASP A 348 -12.40 -0.65 6.14
N ARG A 349 -11.21 -1.10 6.56
CA ARG A 349 -10.29 -1.87 5.72
C ARG A 349 -10.90 -3.20 5.29
N ALA A 350 -11.59 -3.91 6.19
CA ALA A 350 -12.26 -5.17 5.88
C ALA A 350 -13.39 -5.00 4.85
N TRP A 351 -14.01 -3.83 4.75
CA TRP A 351 -15.01 -3.54 3.72
C TRP A 351 -14.45 -3.69 2.30
N LEU A 352 -13.15 -3.41 2.08
CA LEU A 352 -12.52 -3.56 0.76
C LEU A 352 -12.62 -4.99 0.20
N SER A 353 -12.69 -6.02 1.06
CA SER A 353 -12.87 -7.41 0.59
C SER A 353 -14.23 -7.65 -0.06
N ASN A 354 -15.24 -6.83 0.28
CA ASN A 354 -16.64 -6.95 -0.17
C ASN A 354 -17.03 -5.99 -1.31
N VAL A 355 -16.13 -5.11 -1.76
CA VAL A 355 -16.40 -4.19 -2.89
C VAL A 355 -16.62 -5.00 -4.17
N ALA A 356 -17.68 -4.80 -4.93
CA ALA A 356 -17.92 -5.64 -6.12
C ALA A 356 -17.01 -5.28 -7.31
N SER A 357 -16.61 -4.01 -7.42
CA SER A 357 -15.77 -3.50 -8.51
C SER A 357 -14.32 -4.01 -8.40
N PRO A 358 -13.60 -4.21 -9.52
CA PRO A 358 -12.16 -4.46 -9.49
C PRO A 358 -11.42 -3.40 -8.67
N LEU A 359 -10.39 -3.82 -7.93
CA LEU A 359 -9.73 -2.99 -6.92
C LEU A 359 -8.27 -2.72 -7.29
N LEU A 360 -7.86 -1.45 -7.30
CA LEU A 360 -6.45 -1.04 -7.26
C LEU A 360 -6.17 -0.24 -5.98
N VAL A 361 -5.33 -0.77 -5.10
CA VAL A 361 -4.81 -0.05 -3.94
C VAL A 361 -3.39 0.42 -4.21
N VAL A 362 -3.16 1.73 -4.15
CA VAL A 362 -1.82 2.32 -4.22
C VAL A 362 -1.31 2.54 -2.80
N VAL A 363 -0.13 2.01 -2.50
CA VAL A 363 0.60 2.31 -1.27
C VAL A 363 1.86 3.08 -1.68
N ASP A 364 1.83 4.39 -1.47
CA ASP A 364 2.97 5.26 -1.79
C ASP A 364 3.99 5.23 -0.66
N TYR A 365 5.29 5.20 -1.02
CA TYR A 365 6.42 5.14 -0.09
C TYR A 365 6.28 4.01 0.94
N THR A 366 6.20 2.78 0.43
CA THR A 366 5.93 1.61 1.25
C THR A 366 7.01 1.40 2.32
N GLU A 367 8.25 1.76 2.03
CA GLU A 367 9.39 1.71 2.94
C GLU A 367 9.32 2.71 4.11
N ASP A 368 8.45 3.73 4.03
CA ASP A 368 8.21 4.69 5.11
C ASP A 368 7.06 4.24 6.03
N ARG A 369 6.30 3.22 5.60
CA ARG A 369 5.16 2.67 6.36
C ARG A 369 5.61 1.52 7.23
N LYS A 370 4.79 1.18 8.23
CA LYS A 370 4.95 -0.08 8.96
C LYS A 370 4.54 -1.21 8.02
N SER A 371 5.45 -2.14 7.72
CA SER A 371 5.14 -3.30 6.85
C SER A 371 3.91 -4.08 7.31
N GLY A 372 3.64 -4.08 8.63
CA GLY A 372 2.44 -4.64 9.24
C GLY A 372 1.13 -4.12 8.63
N ASP A 373 1.06 -2.86 8.20
CA ASP A 373 -0.15 -2.28 7.60
C ASP A 373 -0.45 -2.89 6.24
N VAL A 374 0.60 -3.05 5.42
CA VAL A 374 0.50 -3.67 4.10
C VAL A 374 0.22 -5.17 4.23
N ILE A 375 0.86 -5.85 5.18
CA ILE A 375 0.58 -7.26 5.49
C ILE A 375 -0.88 -7.43 5.92
N ASN A 376 -1.39 -6.57 6.81
CA ASN A 376 -2.78 -6.62 7.26
C ASN A 376 -3.77 -6.34 6.13
N LEU A 377 -3.45 -5.41 5.22
CA LEU A 377 -4.23 -5.19 4.01
C LEU A 377 -4.26 -6.44 3.13
N LEU A 378 -3.11 -7.05 2.84
CA LEU A 378 -3.02 -8.25 2.00
C LEU A 378 -3.73 -9.46 2.62
N ARG A 379 -3.63 -9.64 3.94
CA ARG A 379 -4.41 -10.63 4.69
C ARG A 379 -5.91 -10.42 4.53
N THR A 380 -6.36 -9.17 4.67
CA THR A 380 -7.76 -8.78 4.50
C THR A 380 -8.26 -9.07 3.08
N LEU A 381 -7.42 -8.81 2.07
CA LEU A 381 -7.78 -8.97 0.67
C LEU A 381 -7.59 -10.40 0.14
N ARG A 382 -6.97 -11.30 0.90
CA ARG A 382 -6.73 -12.71 0.50
C ARG A 382 -7.99 -13.45 0.07
N GLU A 383 -9.10 -13.20 0.76
CA GLU A 383 -10.36 -13.92 0.55
C GLU A 383 -11.25 -13.28 -0.52
N ARG A 384 -10.78 -12.17 -1.12
CA ARG A 384 -11.54 -11.41 -2.09
C ARG A 384 -11.74 -12.21 -3.38
N GLU A 385 -13.00 -12.30 -3.82
CA GLU A 385 -13.35 -13.05 -5.03
C GLU A 385 -12.95 -12.33 -6.32
N ALA A 386 -13.04 -11.00 -6.32
CA ALA A 386 -12.69 -10.14 -7.44
C ALA A 386 -11.15 -9.91 -7.53
N PRO A 387 -10.61 -9.60 -8.73
CA PRO A 387 -9.20 -9.24 -8.88
C PRO A 387 -8.78 -8.11 -7.95
N THR A 388 -7.63 -8.32 -7.31
CA THR A 388 -7.03 -7.37 -6.38
C THR A 388 -5.67 -6.96 -6.89
N CYS A 389 -5.50 -5.67 -7.15
CA CYS A 389 -4.25 -5.11 -7.62
C CYS A 389 -3.67 -4.18 -6.54
N LEU A 390 -2.39 -4.37 -6.22
CA LEU A 390 -1.64 -3.47 -5.35
C LEU A 390 -0.49 -2.87 -6.16
N LEU A 391 -0.33 -1.55 -6.07
CA LEU A 391 0.87 -0.85 -6.56
C LEU A 391 1.61 -0.29 -5.35
N LEU A 392 2.78 -0.86 -5.06
CA LEU A 392 3.65 -0.44 -3.97
C LEU A 392 4.76 0.41 -4.57
N THR A 393 4.80 1.70 -4.24
CA THR A 393 5.91 2.56 -4.67
C THR A 393 6.99 2.60 -3.60
N ALA A 394 8.26 2.64 -4.02
CA ALA A 394 9.38 2.75 -3.09
C ALA A 394 10.62 3.39 -3.71
N ARG A 395 11.66 3.67 -2.92
CA ARG A 395 13.01 3.96 -3.42
C ARG A 395 13.80 2.69 -3.69
N THR A 396 13.74 1.77 -2.74
CA THR A 396 14.40 0.46 -2.75
C THR A 396 13.43 -0.61 -2.28
N VAL A 397 13.65 -1.85 -2.69
CA VAL A 397 12.78 -3.00 -2.36
C VAL A 397 13.40 -3.87 -1.24
N SER A 398 14.71 -3.78 -1.04
CA SER A 398 15.45 -4.54 -0.02
C SER A 398 14.94 -4.27 1.40
N GLY A 399 15.01 -5.29 2.26
CA GLY A 399 14.57 -5.21 3.66
C GLY A 399 13.06 -5.45 3.79
N TRP A 400 12.25 -4.41 3.56
CA TRP A 400 10.80 -4.46 3.86
C TRP A 400 10.01 -5.46 2.99
N TRP A 401 10.34 -5.61 1.70
CA TRP A 401 9.62 -6.55 0.84
C TRP A 401 10.11 -7.98 1.04
N GLU A 402 11.41 -8.22 0.86
CA GLU A 402 12.00 -9.56 0.84
C GLU A 402 11.98 -10.24 2.21
N GLU A 403 12.22 -9.48 3.29
CA GLU A 403 12.41 -10.02 4.64
C GLU A 403 11.15 -9.93 5.49
N GLU A 404 10.20 -9.03 5.18
CA GLU A 404 8.98 -8.85 5.98
C GLU A 404 7.70 -9.24 5.20
N ILE A 405 7.34 -8.50 4.15
CA ILE A 405 6.05 -8.70 3.47
C ILE A 405 6.01 -10.05 2.74
N ALA A 406 7.02 -10.39 1.93
CA ALA A 406 7.05 -11.63 1.18
C ALA A 406 7.17 -12.86 2.11
N VAL A 407 7.86 -12.73 3.24
CA VAL A 407 7.89 -13.76 4.29
C VAL A 407 6.48 -13.97 4.86
N ALA A 408 5.82 -12.89 5.29
CA ALA A 408 4.47 -12.98 5.85
C ALA A 408 3.46 -13.59 4.86
N LEU A 409 3.52 -13.22 3.56
CA LEU A 409 2.65 -13.80 2.55
C LEU A 409 2.89 -15.30 2.33
N ARG A 410 4.15 -15.74 2.39
CA ARG A 410 4.50 -17.17 2.31
C ARG A 410 4.00 -17.94 3.52
N GLU A 411 4.20 -17.40 4.72
CA GLU A 411 3.69 -17.98 5.96
C GLU A 411 2.15 -18.07 5.98
N ASP A 412 1.49 -17.04 5.45
CA ASP A 412 0.04 -16.98 5.33
C ASP A 412 -0.51 -17.86 4.19
N GLY A 413 0.35 -18.44 3.34
CA GLY A 413 -0.04 -19.17 2.14
C GLY A 413 -0.87 -18.33 1.16
N HIS A 414 -0.59 -17.03 1.05
CA HIS A 414 -1.30 -16.09 0.17
C HIS A 414 -0.70 -16.15 -1.24
N PRO A 415 -1.37 -16.73 -2.25
CA PRO A 415 -0.85 -16.72 -3.62
C PRO A 415 -0.92 -15.31 -4.20
N TYR A 416 0.16 -14.84 -4.84
CA TYR A 416 0.20 -13.56 -5.55
C TYR A 416 1.06 -13.63 -6.82
N ALA A 417 0.73 -12.78 -7.80
CA ALA A 417 1.60 -12.54 -8.95
C ALA A 417 2.39 -11.25 -8.69
N LEU A 418 3.72 -11.31 -8.81
CA LEU A 418 4.61 -10.18 -8.60
C LEU A 418 5.10 -9.62 -9.94
N HIS A 419 5.05 -8.29 -10.07
CA HIS A 419 5.81 -7.55 -11.07
C HIS A 419 6.74 -6.58 -10.34
N ASP A 420 8.04 -6.71 -10.57
CA ASP A 420 9.04 -5.80 -9.99
C ASP A 420 9.66 -4.93 -11.10
N SER A 421 9.65 -3.61 -10.88
CA SER A 421 10.07 -2.64 -11.88
C SER A 421 10.77 -1.42 -11.28
N ALA A 422 11.98 -1.17 -11.79
CA ALA A 422 12.72 0.05 -11.53
C ALA A 422 12.24 1.17 -12.47
N LEU A 423 11.71 2.25 -11.90
CA LEU A 423 11.38 3.46 -12.63
C LEU A 423 12.64 4.30 -12.86
N ALA A 424 12.99 4.50 -14.13
CA ALA A 424 14.11 5.36 -14.48
C ALA A 424 13.94 6.76 -13.87
N ALA A 425 15.02 7.30 -13.30
CA ALA A 425 15.07 8.67 -12.76
C ALA A 425 14.58 9.73 -13.77
N ARG A 426 14.74 9.41 -15.05
CA ARG A 426 14.54 10.30 -16.19
C ARG A 426 13.39 9.77 -17.03
N HIS A 427 12.49 10.67 -17.40
CA HIS A 427 11.49 10.36 -18.41
C HIS A 427 12.18 10.08 -19.77
N PRO A 428 11.81 9.01 -20.50
CA PRO A 428 12.38 8.74 -21.84
C PRO A 428 12.17 9.90 -22.83
N ARG A 429 11.07 10.65 -22.67
CA ARG A 429 10.66 11.79 -23.49
C ARG A 429 10.82 13.14 -22.77
N GLN A 430 12.03 13.49 -22.35
CA GLN A 430 12.31 14.68 -21.50
C GLN A 430 11.78 16.00 -22.07
N THR A 431 12.04 16.26 -23.36
CA THR A 431 11.53 17.47 -24.03
C THR A 431 10.01 17.53 -24.03
N GLY A 432 9.34 16.38 -24.18
CA GLY A 432 7.88 16.30 -24.13
C GLY A 432 7.32 16.68 -22.77
N VAL A 433 7.91 16.15 -21.68
CA VAL A 433 7.56 16.52 -20.30
C VAL A 433 7.76 18.01 -20.05
N TYR A 434 8.93 18.53 -20.41
CA TYR A 434 9.28 19.93 -20.20
C TYR A 434 8.29 20.87 -20.90
N ARG A 435 7.97 20.61 -22.17
CA ARG A 435 7.02 21.43 -22.94
C ARG A 435 5.60 21.32 -22.41
N ALA A 436 5.16 20.13 -22.00
CA ALA A 436 3.86 19.93 -21.37
C ALA A 436 3.75 20.75 -20.08
N ALA A 437 4.80 20.73 -19.24
CA ALA A 437 4.85 21.53 -18.02
C ALA A 437 4.85 23.04 -18.29
N VAL A 438 5.69 23.53 -19.22
CA VAL A 438 5.72 24.95 -19.62
C VAL A 438 4.33 25.43 -20.06
N ARG A 439 3.61 24.60 -20.82
CA ARG A 439 2.23 24.89 -21.26
C ARG A 439 1.26 24.91 -20.08
N SER A 440 1.35 23.94 -19.17
CA SER A 440 0.51 23.88 -17.96
C SER A 440 0.68 25.10 -17.04
N PHE A 441 1.85 25.75 -17.07
CA PHE A 441 2.10 26.98 -16.29
C PHE A 441 1.71 28.28 -17.00
N GLY A 442 0.94 28.22 -18.10
CA GLY A 442 0.35 29.40 -18.73
C GLY A 442 1.17 30.03 -19.86
N ALA A 443 2.27 29.41 -20.29
CA ALA A 443 3.00 29.89 -21.47
C ALA A 443 2.21 29.60 -22.77
N SER A 444 2.31 30.49 -23.75
CA SER A 444 1.68 30.27 -25.06
C SER A 444 2.19 28.99 -25.74
N GLU A 445 1.35 28.37 -26.57
CA GLU A 445 1.71 27.14 -27.30
C GLU A 445 2.98 27.29 -28.16
N LEU A 446 3.18 28.47 -28.73
CA LEU A 446 4.34 28.79 -29.56
C LEU A 446 5.63 28.91 -28.74
N VAL A 447 5.54 29.46 -27.52
CA VAL A 447 6.65 29.48 -26.57
C VAL A 447 6.96 28.07 -26.10
N ALA A 448 5.95 27.31 -25.66
CA ALA A 448 6.14 25.94 -25.18
C ALA A 448 6.77 25.02 -26.25
N MET A 449 6.33 25.10 -27.51
CA MET A 449 6.89 24.31 -28.61
C MET A 449 8.35 24.69 -28.95
N GLY A 450 8.72 25.96 -28.77
CA GLY A 450 10.08 26.46 -28.97
C GLY A 450 11.01 26.19 -27.80
N SER A 451 10.49 25.91 -26.61
CA SER A 451 11.31 25.68 -25.42
C SER A 451 11.95 24.28 -25.42
N SER A 452 13.18 24.22 -24.90
CA SER A 452 13.91 22.98 -24.62
C SER A 452 14.48 23.08 -23.20
N PRO A 453 14.56 21.96 -22.45
CA PRO A 453 15.14 22.00 -21.12
C PRO A 453 16.61 22.44 -21.22
N PRO A 454 17.08 23.28 -20.28
CA PRO A 454 18.49 23.71 -20.28
C PRO A 454 19.41 22.51 -20.09
N PRO A 455 20.62 22.53 -20.71
CA PRO A 455 21.58 21.45 -20.55
C PRO A 455 22.00 21.33 -19.08
N ASP A 456 22.20 20.10 -18.63
CA ASP A 456 22.70 19.84 -17.28
C ASP A 456 24.14 20.37 -17.13
N PRO A 457 24.42 21.29 -16.18
CA PRO A 457 25.69 22.00 -16.08
C PRO A 457 26.90 21.15 -15.66
N ALA A 458 26.69 19.99 -15.02
CA ALA A 458 27.77 19.14 -14.48
C ALA A 458 27.92 17.79 -15.22
N SER A 459 27.06 17.51 -16.21
CA SER A 459 26.86 16.26 -16.99
C SER A 459 25.81 15.24 -16.47
N GLY A 460 24.96 15.58 -15.49
CA GLY A 460 24.18 14.63 -14.66
C GLY A 460 22.70 14.31 -14.96
N ARG A 461 22.13 14.75 -16.10
CA ARG A 461 20.69 14.75 -16.52
C ARG A 461 19.60 14.70 -15.42
N TRP A 462 18.90 15.84 -15.30
CA TRP A 462 17.62 16.12 -14.63
C TRP A 462 16.66 14.94 -14.47
N THR A 463 16.12 14.78 -13.25
CA THR A 463 14.97 13.90 -13.01
C THR A 463 13.71 14.42 -13.70
N THR A 464 12.66 13.59 -13.77
CA THR A 464 11.36 14.02 -14.30
C THR A 464 10.82 15.25 -13.55
N LEU A 465 10.97 15.29 -12.23
CA LEU A 465 10.54 16.42 -11.40
C LEU A 465 11.39 17.69 -11.65
N ASP A 466 12.71 17.54 -11.82
CA ASP A 466 13.57 18.70 -12.10
C ASP A 466 13.20 19.38 -13.41
N LEU A 467 12.83 18.61 -14.43
CA LEU A 467 12.32 19.15 -15.70
C LEU A 467 11.05 19.98 -15.49
N VAL A 468 10.17 19.56 -14.58
CA VAL A 468 8.95 20.32 -14.24
C VAL A 468 9.31 21.61 -13.50
N MET A 469 10.27 21.59 -12.57
CA MET A 469 10.73 22.79 -11.86
C MET A 469 11.41 23.79 -12.80
N LEU A 470 12.24 23.30 -13.72
CA LEU A 470 12.86 24.12 -14.76
C LEU A 470 11.80 24.73 -15.69
N ALA A 471 10.75 23.99 -16.02
CA ALA A 471 9.64 24.49 -16.81
C ALA A 471 8.86 25.58 -16.07
N TRP A 472 8.67 25.44 -14.76
CA TRP A 472 8.04 26.46 -13.92
C TRP A 472 8.85 27.76 -13.90
N LEU A 473 10.18 27.68 -13.72
CA LEU A 473 11.07 28.84 -13.79
C LEU A 473 11.01 29.50 -15.18
N ALA A 474 11.02 28.70 -16.25
CA ALA A 474 10.98 29.21 -17.61
C ALA A 474 9.66 29.90 -17.96
N ALA A 475 8.52 29.39 -17.46
CA ALA A 475 7.21 29.98 -17.70
C ALA A 475 7.02 31.35 -17.01
N ARG A 476 7.80 31.63 -15.96
CA ARG A 476 7.68 32.83 -15.13
C ARG A 476 8.84 33.82 -15.26
N ALA A 477 9.86 33.50 -16.05
CA ALA A 477 11.10 34.27 -16.08
C ALA A 477 10.88 35.73 -16.51
N ASP A 478 11.00 36.64 -15.55
CA ASP A 478 11.67 37.94 -15.75
C ASP A 478 13.17 37.67 -15.95
N ALA A 479 13.83 38.40 -16.85
CA ALA A 479 15.16 38.09 -17.40
C ALA A 479 16.35 38.08 -16.39
N THR A 480 16.12 38.18 -15.08
CA THR A 480 17.16 38.44 -14.06
C THR A 480 17.69 37.21 -13.32
N ASP A 481 16.96 36.10 -13.25
CA ASP A 481 17.33 35.00 -12.33
C ASP A 481 18.36 34.00 -12.88
N GLY A 482 18.70 34.03 -14.17
CA GLY A 482 19.71 33.15 -14.75
C GLY A 482 19.35 31.65 -14.71
N THR A 483 19.92 30.86 -15.61
CA THR A 483 19.68 29.42 -15.67
C THR A 483 20.35 28.71 -14.50
N PRO A 484 19.66 27.76 -13.82
CA PRO A 484 20.27 26.98 -12.73
C PRO A 484 21.55 26.26 -13.16
N THR A 485 22.55 26.30 -12.28
CA THR A 485 23.91 25.77 -12.48
C THR A 485 24.17 24.41 -11.82
N SER A 486 23.22 23.91 -11.04
CA SER A 486 23.22 22.57 -10.44
C SER A 486 21.82 22.20 -9.93
N GLU A 487 21.59 20.95 -9.54
CA GLU A 487 20.36 20.52 -8.83
C GLU A 487 20.15 21.32 -7.54
N LYS A 488 21.22 21.51 -6.75
CA LYS A 488 21.19 22.32 -5.54
C LYS A 488 20.76 23.77 -5.83
N ASP A 489 21.30 24.37 -6.88
CA ASP A 489 20.94 25.72 -7.31
C ASP A 489 19.48 25.81 -7.80
N LEU A 490 19.01 24.79 -8.52
CA LEU A 490 17.60 24.66 -8.91
C LEU A 490 16.68 24.64 -7.69
N TYR A 491 16.99 23.77 -6.70
CA TYR A 491 16.18 23.65 -5.49
C TYR A 491 16.17 24.93 -4.65
N GLU A 492 17.32 25.60 -4.48
CA GLU A 492 17.37 26.88 -3.77
C GLU A 492 16.58 27.97 -4.49
N LYS A 493 16.64 28.05 -5.83
CA LYS A 493 15.82 29.00 -6.60
C LYS A 493 14.33 28.77 -6.37
N ILE A 494 13.85 27.53 -6.46
CA ILE A 494 12.44 27.20 -6.21
C ILE A 494 12.04 27.55 -4.77
N LEU A 495 12.84 27.16 -3.78
CA LEU A 495 12.61 27.49 -2.37
C LEU A 495 12.64 29.00 -2.13
N ASP A 496 13.46 29.75 -2.87
CA ASP A 496 13.54 31.19 -2.71
C ASP A 496 12.27 31.90 -3.17
N HIS A 497 11.68 31.45 -4.29
CA HIS A 497 10.37 31.90 -4.75
C HIS A 497 9.27 31.51 -3.76
N GLU A 498 9.27 30.27 -3.26
CA GLU A 498 8.29 29.79 -2.28
C GLU A 498 8.36 30.58 -0.96
N LEU A 499 9.55 30.74 -0.38
CA LEU A 499 9.75 31.55 0.81
C LEU A 499 9.39 33.02 0.56
N GLY A 500 9.56 33.51 -0.67
CA GLY A 500 9.08 34.83 -1.09
C GLY A 500 7.56 34.93 -0.99
N TYR A 501 6.85 33.89 -1.45
CA TYR A 501 5.40 33.77 -1.30
C TYR A 501 4.98 33.69 0.17
N TRP A 502 5.63 32.86 0.99
CA TRP A 502 5.33 32.77 2.43
C TRP A 502 5.54 34.10 3.16
N VAL A 503 6.57 34.87 2.81
CA VAL A 503 6.81 36.20 3.38
C VAL A 503 5.72 37.20 2.97
N ARG A 504 5.18 37.11 1.74
CA ARG A 504 4.04 37.93 1.30
C ARG A 504 2.77 37.55 2.06
N ALA A 505 2.48 36.25 2.18
CA ALA A 505 1.34 35.75 2.96
C ALA A 505 1.43 36.16 4.45
N TYR A 506 2.62 36.08 5.04
CA TYR A 506 2.90 36.60 6.39
C TYR A 506 2.59 38.10 6.50
N LYS A 507 3.02 38.89 5.50
CA LYS A 507 2.78 40.33 5.47
C LYS A 507 1.29 40.68 5.44
N SER A 508 0.53 39.96 4.63
CA SER A 508 -0.92 40.15 4.46
C SER A 508 -1.70 39.81 5.74
N ARG A 509 -1.38 38.67 6.37
CA ARG A 509 -2.21 38.08 7.43
C ARG A 509 -1.77 38.41 8.85
N ILE A 510 -0.46 38.54 9.09
CA ILE A 510 0.12 38.66 10.44
C ILE A 510 0.68 40.06 10.67
N GLY A 511 1.52 40.55 9.75
CA GLY A 511 2.05 41.92 9.84
C GLY A 511 3.39 42.11 9.15
N MET A 512 3.99 43.29 9.34
CA MET A 512 5.18 43.68 8.57
C MET A 512 6.38 42.74 8.83
N PRO A 513 6.95 42.08 7.79
CA PRO A 513 8.04 41.14 7.96
C PRO A 513 9.32 41.84 8.41
N SER A 514 10.02 41.24 9.36
CA SER A 514 11.35 41.65 9.80
C SER A 514 12.44 40.97 8.97
N LYS A 515 13.71 41.42 9.13
CA LYS A 515 14.87 40.73 8.52
C LYS A 515 14.99 39.25 8.95
N ARG A 516 14.43 38.87 10.10
CA ARG A 516 14.47 37.49 10.63
C ARG A 516 13.30 36.62 10.17
N THR A 517 12.22 37.22 9.67
CA THR A 517 10.98 36.49 9.31
C THR A 517 11.24 35.42 8.26
N ARG A 518 12.03 35.74 7.21
CA ARG A 518 12.39 34.76 6.17
C ARG A 518 13.16 33.57 6.74
N ARG A 519 14.12 33.83 7.65
CA ARG A 519 14.90 32.78 8.31
C ARG A 519 14.02 31.87 9.17
N MET A 520 13.17 32.47 10.01
CA MET A 520 12.21 31.75 10.86
C MET A 520 11.28 30.86 10.03
N LEU A 521 10.73 31.37 8.91
CA LEU A 521 9.88 30.57 8.01
C LEU A 521 10.67 29.43 7.33
N ARG A 522 11.94 29.66 6.97
CA ARG A 522 12.81 28.61 6.43
C ARG A 522 13.10 27.52 7.47
N GLU A 523 13.36 27.90 8.71
CA GLU A 523 13.55 26.96 9.83
C GLU A 523 12.27 26.18 10.14
N ALA A 524 11.11 26.83 10.09
CA ALA A 524 9.81 26.17 10.20
C ALA A 524 9.60 25.13 9.10
N GLY A 525 9.80 25.51 7.84
CA GLY A 525 9.70 24.58 6.71
C GLY A 525 10.65 23.38 6.85
N ALA A 526 11.86 23.57 7.38
CA ALA A 526 12.80 22.48 7.66
C ALA A 526 12.30 21.54 8.77
N CYS A 527 11.81 22.07 9.90
CA CYS A 527 11.22 21.26 10.97
C CYS A 527 10.01 20.45 10.48
N LEU A 528 9.10 21.09 9.73
CA LEU A 528 7.91 20.42 9.18
C LEU A 528 8.30 19.35 8.15
N SER A 529 9.32 19.60 7.33
CA SER A 529 9.79 18.59 6.35
C SER A 529 10.46 17.38 6.99
N LEU A 530 11.07 17.56 8.17
CA LEU A 530 11.71 16.47 8.91
C LEU A 530 10.69 15.65 9.71
N LEU A 531 9.80 16.31 10.44
CA LEU A 531 8.85 15.64 11.34
C LEU A 531 7.57 15.20 10.60
N ALA A 532 7.18 15.91 9.54
CA ALA A 532 5.88 15.79 8.88
C ALA A 532 4.71 15.70 9.89
N PRO A 533 4.53 16.71 10.76
CA PRO A 533 3.53 16.65 11.83
C PRO A 533 2.11 16.75 11.27
N GLN A 534 1.14 16.24 12.01
CA GLN A 534 -0.27 16.59 11.80
C GLN A 534 -0.53 18.04 12.21
N GLU A 535 -1.62 18.63 11.70
CA GLU A 535 -1.97 20.04 11.96
C GLU A 535 -2.01 20.38 13.46
N GLU A 536 -2.58 19.48 14.26
CA GLU A 536 -2.69 19.59 15.72
C GLU A 536 -1.33 19.66 16.45
N ARG A 537 -0.27 19.17 15.81
CA ARG A 537 1.10 19.07 16.34
C ARG A 537 2.02 20.20 15.85
N LEU A 538 1.55 21.10 14.98
CA LEU A 538 2.35 22.20 14.45
C LEU A 538 2.99 23.06 15.54
N ASP A 539 2.26 23.41 16.61
CA ASP A 539 2.80 24.19 17.74
C ASP A 539 4.07 23.56 18.32
N HIS A 540 4.09 22.22 18.45
CA HIS A 540 5.23 21.48 18.99
C HIS A 540 6.45 21.57 18.07
N ALA A 541 6.26 21.35 16.76
CA ALA A 541 7.33 21.45 15.79
C ALA A 541 7.91 22.88 15.73
N LEU A 542 7.04 23.90 15.81
CA LEU A 542 7.44 25.32 15.76
C LEU A 542 8.12 25.79 17.06
N LYS A 543 7.84 25.16 18.20
CA LYS A 543 8.46 25.50 19.49
C LYS A 543 9.97 25.32 19.52
N ALA A 544 10.52 24.48 18.63
CA ALA A 544 11.96 24.31 18.47
C ALA A 544 12.68 25.58 17.98
N ILE A 545 11.95 26.49 17.32
CA ILE A 545 12.51 27.71 16.74
C ILE A 545 12.63 28.76 17.85
N LYS A 546 13.83 29.29 18.04
CA LYS A 546 14.15 30.21 19.15
C LYS A 546 13.23 31.43 19.22
N GLU A 547 12.90 32.02 18.07
CA GLU A 547 12.00 33.18 17.95
C GLU A 547 10.55 32.87 18.38
N LEU A 548 10.17 31.59 18.36
CA LEU A 548 8.82 31.11 18.59
C LEU A 548 8.68 30.38 19.95
N ALA A 549 9.78 29.89 20.53
CA ALA A 549 9.79 29.02 21.71
C ALA A 549 8.98 29.54 22.91
N THR A 550 8.94 30.85 23.14
CA THR A 550 8.28 31.47 24.31
C THR A 550 6.96 32.17 24.00
N ASP A 551 6.63 32.38 22.72
CA ASP A 551 5.47 33.19 22.29
C ASP A 551 4.40 32.29 21.67
N GLY A 552 3.45 31.83 22.48
CA GLY A 552 2.39 30.90 22.07
C GLY A 552 1.46 31.51 21.02
N THR A 553 0.99 32.74 21.22
CA THR A 553 0.10 33.42 20.28
C THR A 553 0.74 33.55 18.90
N ARG A 554 2.02 33.95 18.85
CA ARG A 554 2.74 34.02 17.58
C ARG A 554 2.97 32.65 16.94
N ARG A 555 3.14 31.59 17.74
CA ARG A 555 3.22 30.23 17.20
C ARG A 555 1.90 29.80 16.56
N ASP A 556 0.76 30.07 17.20
CA ASP A 556 -0.55 29.74 16.67
C ASP A 556 -0.82 30.48 15.33
N GLU A 557 -0.47 31.77 15.24
CA GLU A 557 -0.57 32.54 14.00
C GLU A 557 0.28 31.95 12.87
N ILE A 558 1.51 31.50 13.18
CA ILE A 558 2.41 30.88 12.20
C ILE A 558 1.97 29.47 11.84
N ALA A 559 1.45 28.70 12.79
CA ALA A 559 0.88 27.38 12.54
C ALA A 559 -0.29 27.48 11.56
N ALA A 560 -1.25 28.38 11.82
CA ALA A 560 -2.38 28.62 10.93
C ALA A 560 -1.94 29.09 9.53
N LEU A 561 -0.95 30.00 9.47
CA LEU A 561 -0.38 30.43 8.20
C LEU A 561 0.23 29.26 7.42
N LEU A 562 1.00 28.39 8.07
CA LEU A 562 1.66 27.26 7.40
C LEU A 562 0.70 26.14 7.03
N ALA A 563 -0.34 25.89 7.83
CA ALA A 563 -1.41 24.94 7.51
C ALA A 563 -2.16 25.33 6.22
N ASP A 564 -2.37 26.64 6.01
CA ASP A 564 -2.99 27.14 4.79
C ASP A 564 -2.05 27.08 3.57
N LEU A 565 -0.73 27.26 3.77
CA LEU A 565 0.26 27.30 2.70
C LEU A 565 0.75 25.91 2.26
N LEU A 566 0.81 24.97 3.20
CA LEU A 566 1.28 23.60 2.99
C LEU A 566 0.07 22.66 3.06
N PRO A 567 -0.38 22.06 1.95
CA PRO A 567 -1.53 21.16 1.99
C PRO A 567 -1.19 19.89 2.76
N ALA A 568 -2.10 19.49 3.67
CA ALA A 568 -2.00 18.21 4.36
C ALA A 568 -2.11 17.03 3.39
N ALA A 569 -1.36 15.96 3.62
CA ALA A 569 -1.58 14.71 2.89
C ALA A 569 -2.94 14.12 3.27
N PRO A 570 -3.84 13.83 2.30
CA PRO A 570 -5.11 13.16 2.61
C PRO A 570 -4.93 11.79 3.23
N GLU A 571 -3.79 11.14 2.99
CA GLU A 571 -3.50 9.79 3.48
C GLU A 571 -3.23 9.76 4.99
N ASP A 572 -2.62 10.79 5.57
CA ASP A 572 -2.20 10.75 6.98
C ASP A 572 -2.33 12.08 7.73
N GLY A 573 -2.83 13.12 7.07
CA GLY A 573 -3.00 14.46 7.62
C GLY A 573 -1.69 15.22 7.82
N THR A 574 -0.55 14.71 7.33
CA THR A 574 0.76 15.29 7.61
C THR A 574 1.07 16.51 6.75
N LEU A 575 1.74 17.47 7.36
CA LEU A 575 2.16 18.74 6.76
C LEU A 575 3.68 18.75 6.54
N ALA A 576 4.09 18.92 5.29
CA ALA A 576 5.50 19.00 4.91
C ALA A 576 5.69 19.86 3.66
N VAL A 577 6.92 20.33 3.43
CA VAL A 577 7.30 20.99 2.17
C VAL A 577 7.41 19.92 1.08
N ARG A 578 6.40 19.87 0.21
CA ARG A 578 6.32 18.93 -0.92
C ARG A 578 6.53 19.66 -2.24
N PRO A 579 7.18 19.03 -3.23
CA PRO A 579 7.62 17.63 -3.29
C PRO A 579 8.85 17.29 -2.42
N ASP A 580 8.94 16.04 -1.97
CA ASP A 580 9.91 15.58 -0.96
C ASP A 580 11.38 15.89 -1.26
N PRO A 581 11.88 15.88 -2.52
CA PRO A 581 13.25 16.31 -2.79
C PRO A 581 13.53 17.75 -2.34
N LEU A 582 12.58 18.68 -2.48
CA LEU A 582 12.72 20.06 -1.99
C LEU A 582 12.67 20.12 -0.47
N GLY A 583 11.74 19.42 0.17
CA GLY A 583 11.65 19.36 1.64
C GLY A 583 12.91 18.74 2.27
N THR A 584 13.42 17.65 1.66
CA THR A 584 14.66 16.99 2.06
C THR A 584 15.85 17.94 1.92
N HIS A 585 15.96 18.64 0.79
CA HIS A 585 17.02 19.62 0.55
C HIS A 585 16.95 20.78 1.54
N LEU A 586 15.75 21.33 1.78
CA LEU A 586 15.50 22.38 2.75
C LEU A 586 15.96 21.96 4.15
N ALA A 587 15.48 20.81 4.64
CA ALA A 587 15.82 20.27 5.95
C ALA A 587 17.33 20.02 6.08
N SER A 588 17.93 19.35 5.09
CA SER A 588 19.38 19.11 5.03
C SER A 588 20.18 20.41 5.11
N SER A 589 19.82 21.43 4.31
CA SER A 589 20.52 22.73 4.28
C SER A 589 20.50 23.46 5.63
N VAL A 590 19.38 23.37 6.36
CA VAL A 590 19.18 24.03 7.65
C VAL A 590 19.90 23.25 8.75
N PHE A 591 19.63 21.95 8.90
CA PHE A 591 20.15 21.15 10.01
C PHE A 591 21.64 20.84 9.90
N ASN A 592 22.23 20.89 8.69
CA ASN A 592 23.67 20.82 8.54
C ASN A 592 24.38 22.07 9.10
N THR A 593 23.68 23.20 9.12
CA THR A 593 24.20 24.48 9.64
C THR A 593 23.84 24.68 11.12
N ASP A 594 22.63 24.27 11.54
CA ASP A 594 22.11 24.44 12.90
C ASP A 594 21.73 23.10 13.53
N ARG A 595 22.71 22.46 14.18
CA ARG A 595 22.53 21.21 14.94
C ARG A 595 21.70 21.40 16.21
N ALA A 596 21.66 22.61 16.76
CA ALA A 596 20.88 22.88 17.96
C ALA A 596 19.38 22.85 17.63
N LEU A 597 18.98 23.42 16.49
CA LEU A 597 17.61 23.34 16.00
C LEU A 597 17.16 21.89 15.78
N LEU A 598 18.00 21.05 15.17
CA LEU A 598 17.70 19.61 15.00
C LEU A 598 17.39 18.94 16.35
N ARG A 599 18.22 19.20 17.37
CA ARG A 599 18.04 18.63 18.70
C ARG A 599 16.75 19.08 19.36
N GLU A 600 16.43 20.38 19.31
CA GLU A 600 15.18 20.90 19.89
C GLU A 600 13.95 20.41 19.13
N CYS A 601 14.05 20.25 17.81
CA CYS A 601 12.99 19.71 16.95
C CYS A 601 12.63 18.27 17.35
N LEU A 602 13.62 17.42 17.63
CA LEU A 602 13.40 16.02 18.00
C LEU A 602 12.93 15.81 19.45
N ARG A 603 13.26 16.71 20.38
CA ARG A 603 12.88 16.56 21.80
C ARG A 603 11.37 16.53 22.04
N GLY A 604 10.60 17.19 21.18
CA GLY A 604 9.14 17.25 21.27
C GLY A 604 8.41 16.26 20.38
N ALA A 605 9.14 15.43 19.63
CA ALA A 605 8.58 14.57 18.59
C ALA A 605 7.93 13.31 19.16
N ASP A 606 6.73 12.97 18.67
CA ASP A 606 6.07 11.70 18.98
C ASP A 606 6.68 10.51 18.21
N GLU A 607 6.14 9.30 18.42
CA GLU A 607 6.67 8.08 17.79
C GLU A 607 6.63 8.13 16.24
N ASN A 608 5.59 8.74 15.66
CA ASN A 608 5.44 8.85 14.21
C ASN A 608 6.39 9.91 13.64
N GLU A 609 6.49 11.06 14.31
CA GLU A 609 7.40 12.14 13.96
C GLU A 609 8.87 11.70 14.08
N GLN A 610 9.21 10.87 15.07
CA GLN A 610 10.54 10.27 15.23
C GLN A 610 10.89 9.31 14.09
N LEU A 611 9.93 8.47 13.66
CA LEU A 611 10.10 7.61 12.50
C LEU A 611 10.30 8.43 11.22
N ASN A 612 9.45 9.43 10.99
CA ASN A 612 9.56 10.36 9.87
C ASN A 612 10.92 11.06 9.85
N ALA A 613 11.43 11.47 11.02
CA ALA A 613 12.74 12.09 11.14
C ALA A 613 13.88 11.12 10.80
N CYS A 614 13.82 9.86 11.23
CA CYS A 614 14.83 8.84 10.87
C CYS A 614 14.84 8.59 9.36
N VAL A 615 13.66 8.47 8.75
CA VAL A 615 13.51 8.35 7.29
C VAL A 615 14.07 9.61 6.60
N GLY A 616 13.72 10.80 7.07
CA GLY A 616 14.19 12.09 6.55
C GLY A 616 15.70 12.25 6.61
N VAL A 617 16.33 11.94 7.75
CA VAL A 617 17.79 11.99 7.92
C VAL A 617 18.49 10.99 7.00
N SER A 618 17.94 9.79 6.84
CA SER A 618 18.49 8.78 5.91
C SER A 618 18.48 9.28 4.46
N ARG A 619 17.51 10.12 4.10
CA ARG A 619 17.42 10.74 2.76
C ARG A 619 18.45 11.83 2.51
N PHE A 620 18.96 12.50 3.55
CA PHE A 620 20.00 13.53 3.41
C PHE A 620 21.31 12.98 2.80
N ALA A 621 21.56 11.68 2.97
CA ALA A 621 22.77 11.00 2.53
C ALA A 621 23.00 11.02 1.01
N SER A 622 21.95 11.27 0.22
CA SER A 622 22.02 11.25 -1.25
C SER A 622 22.87 12.39 -1.86
N SER A 623 23.21 13.42 -1.08
CA SER A 623 23.80 14.67 -1.60
C SER A 623 25.07 15.17 -0.90
N SER A 624 25.61 14.42 0.08
CA SER A 624 26.70 14.89 0.96
C SER A 624 27.68 13.77 1.33
N ASP A 625 28.84 14.14 1.90
CA ASP A 625 29.82 13.18 2.42
C ASP A 625 29.22 12.28 3.52
N GLU A 626 29.44 10.97 3.41
CA GLU A 626 28.87 9.94 4.28
C GLU A 626 29.22 10.18 5.75
N SER A 627 30.41 10.73 6.01
CA SER A 627 30.87 11.08 7.36
C SER A 627 29.99 12.16 8.01
N THR A 628 29.67 13.23 7.27
CA THR A 628 28.87 14.34 7.75
C THR A 628 27.43 13.90 8.03
N MET A 629 26.96 12.91 7.27
CA MET A 629 25.60 12.38 7.37
C MET A 629 25.45 11.43 8.56
N ALA A 630 26.45 10.59 8.82
CA ALA A 630 26.54 9.81 10.06
C ALA A 630 26.55 10.72 11.31
N ASP A 631 27.18 11.89 11.24
CA ASP A 631 27.18 12.85 12.35
C ASP A 631 25.80 13.49 12.58
N ILE A 632 24.95 13.63 11.54
CA ILE A 632 23.55 14.07 11.71
C ILE A 632 22.75 13.01 12.45
N ALA A 633 22.85 11.76 11.99
CA ALA A 633 22.17 10.62 12.60
C ALA A 633 22.60 10.44 14.06
N GLN A 634 23.89 10.59 14.35
CA GLN A 634 24.42 10.59 15.72
C GLN A 634 23.81 11.74 16.55
N ALA A 635 23.82 12.96 16.03
CA ALA A 635 23.25 14.11 16.74
C ALA A 635 21.74 13.95 17.02
N ALA A 636 21.01 13.23 16.16
CA ALA A 636 19.61 12.89 16.36
C ALA A 636 19.42 11.87 17.50
N LEU A 637 20.21 10.79 17.52
CA LEU A 637 20.19 9.80 18.61
C LEU A 637 20.56 10.43 19.96
N ASP A 638 21.55 11.33 19.97
CA ASP A 638 21.96 12.06 21.18
C ASP A 638 20.85 13.00 21.69
N ALA A 639 20.01 13.53 20.79
CA ALA A 639 18.93 14.46 21.15
C ALA A 639 17.75 13.76 21.84
N ALA A 640 17.42 12.56 21.37
CA ALA A 640 16.25 11.80 21.77
C ALA A 640 16.63 10.33 21.91
N PRO A 641 16.98 9.85 23.13
CA PRO A 641 17.40 8.46 23.33
C PRO A 641 16.37 7.42 22.85
N GLY A 642 15.07 7.72 22.92
CA GLY A 642 14.01 6.83 22.42
C GLY A 642 14.04 6.59 20.89
N LEU A 643 14.76 7.42 20.14
CA LEU A 643 14.88 7.36 18.69
C LEU A 643 15.60 6.09 18.19
N TRP A 644 16.27 5.34 19.07
CA TRP A 644 16.99 4.13 18.65
C TRP A 644 16.08 3.07 18.03
N LYS A 645 14.82 2.96 18.47
CA LYS A 645 13.86 1.99 17.92
C LYS A 645 13.50 2.30 16.47
N PRO A 646 12.99 3.50 16.11
CA PRO A 646 12.76 3.84 14.72
C PRO A 646 14.06 3.86 13.90
N ALA A 647 15.20 4.29 14.48
CA ALA A 647 16.48 4.25 13.81
C ALA A 647 16.92 2.81 13.45
N LEU A 648 16.72 1.84 14.35
CA LEU A 648 17.03 0.43 14.10
C LEU A 648 16.15 -0.14 12.99
N SER A 649 14.85 0.18 13.01
CA SER A 649 13.91 -0.22 11.95
C SER A 649 14.32 0.34 10.59
N VAL A 650 14.66 1.63 10.51
CA VAL A 650 15.15 2.26 9.27
C VAL A 650 16.49 1.67 8.84
N ALA A 651 17.40 1.36 9.76
CA ALA A 651 18.68 0.75 9.44
C ALA A 651 18.56 -0.71 8.96
N ALA A 652 17.59 -1.47 9.48
CA ALA A 652 17.28 -2.81 9.01
C ALA A 652 16.77 -2.78 7.56
N THR A 653 15.83 -1.87 7.28
CA THR A 653 15.13 -1.80 5.98
C THR A 653 15.91 -1.08 4.89
N GLN A 654 16.54 0.05 5.22
CA GLN A 654 17.19 0.96 4.26
C GLN A 654 18.72 0.99 4.38
N GLY A 655 19.27 0.42 5.45
CA GLY A 655 20.71 0.53 5.76
C GLY A 655 21.15 1.97 6.03
N GLY A 656 22.39 2.27 5.65
CA GLY A 656 22.89 3.65 5.60
C GLY A 656 23.31 4.23 6.95
N VAL A 657 23.05 5.53 7.13
CA VAL A 657 23.68 6.38 8.16
C VAL A 657 23.34 5.98 9.59
N PHE A 658 22.14 5.42 9.81
CA PHE A 658 21.72 4.99 11.15
C PHE A 658 22.37 3.69 11.61
N ALA A 659 22.76 2.78 10.70
CA ALA A 659 23.52 1.59 11.09
C ALA A 659 24.84 1.99 11.77
N LYS A 660 25.59 2.89 11.12
CA LYS A 660 26.86 3.42 11.66
C LYS A 660 26.66 4.29 12.91
N ALA A 661 25.59 5.07 12.98
CA ALA A 661 25.29 5.85 14.19
C ALA A 661 24.90 4.95 15.38
N LEU A 662 24.12 3.90 15.17
CA LEU A 662 23.77 2.94 16.21
C LEU A 662 24.98 2.15 16.71
N GLU A 663 25.91 1.79 15.82
CA GLU A 663 27.19 1.18 16.22
C GLU A 663 27.96 2.10 17.19
N ARG A 664 28.15 3.37 16.82
CA ARG A 664 28.80 4.37 17.69
C ARG A 664 28.03 4.58 19.01
N TYR A 665 26.70 4.61 18.93
CA TYR A 665 25.83 4.80 20.09
C TYR A 665 25.86 3.60 21.04
N ALA A 666 26.05 2.39 20.53
CA ALA A 666 26.24 1.17 21.34
C ALA A 666 27.58 1.18 22.08
N GLU A 667 28.63 1.74 21.48
CA GLU A 667 29.96 1.84 22.09
C GLU A 667 30.11 3.01 23.08
N ALA A 668 29.13 3.92 23.14
CA ALA A 668 29.15 5.04 24.06
C ALA A 668 29.01 4.59 25.53
N GLU A 669 29.78 5.24 26.41
CA GLU A 669 29.68 5.01 27.85
C GLU A 669 28.27 5.35 28.36
N GLY A 670 27.63 4.43 29.08
CA GLY A 670 26.27 4.60 29.56
C GLY A 670 25.19 4.57 28.47
N THR A 671 25.45 3.85 27.36
CA THR A 671 24.49 3.73 26.25
C THR A 671 23.08 3.34 26.72
N PRO A 672 22.02 3.99 26.20
CA PRO A 672 20.64 3.62 26.51
C PRO A 672 20.15 2.43 25.69
N LEU A 673 20.99 1.89 24.78
CA LEU A 673 20.62 0.72 23.98
C LEU A 673 20.53 -0.54 24.86
N PRO A 674 19.47 -1.36 24.69
CA PRO A 674 19.36 -2.64 25.41
C PRO A 674 20.26 -3.69 24.74
N LEU A 675 21.58 -3.60 24.97
CA LEU A 675 22.59 -4.40 24.26
C LEU A 675 22.33 -5.91 24.35
N ALA A 676 21.88 -6.41 25.50
CA ALA A 676 21.54 -7.83 25.68
C ALA A 676 20.33 -8.26 24.83
N GLU A 677 19.30 -7.42 24.73
CA GLU A 677 18.13 -7.67 23.89
C GLU A 677 18.51 -7.64 22.42
N LEU A 678 19.31 -6.65 22.00
CA LEU A 678 19.80 -6.54 20.63
C LEU A 678 20.67 -7.74 20.24
N ALA A 679 21.55 -8.21 21.13
CA ALA A 679 22.39 -9.39 20.89
C ALA A 679 21.55 -10.65 20.64
N ALA A 680 20.43 -10.79 21.35
CA ALA A 680 19.51 -11.93 21.25
C ALA A 680 18.53 -11.86 20.07
N THR A 681 18.12 -10.65 19.66
CA THR A 681 17.05 -10.46 18.67
C THR A 681 17.55 -10.22 17.25
N LEU A 682 18.74 -9.62 17.08
CA LEU A 682 19.26 -9.31 15.74
C LEU A 682 19.60 -10.60 14.97
N PRO A 683 19.11 -10.80 13.73
CA PRO A 683 19.43 -11.99 12.95
C PRO A 683 20.94 -12.15 12.70
N VAL A 684 21.42 -13.40 12.66
CA VAL A 684 22.78 -13.71 12.18
C VAL A 684 22.81 -13.58 10.65
N GLY A 685 23.86 -13.00 10.08
CA GLY A 685 23.96 -12.82 8.62
C GLY A 685 23.27 -11.58 8.08
N HIS A 686 22.70 -10.73 8.93
CA HIS A 686 22.05 -9.49 8.48
C HIS A 686 23.09 -8.56 7.83
N SER A 687 22.87 -8.21 6.56
CA SER A 687 23.85 -7.51 5.72
C SER A 687 24.28 -6.15 6.28
N THR A 688 23.32 -5.37 6.82
CA THR A 688 23.56 -4.02 7.37
C THR A 688 23.84 -3.99 8.88
N LEU A 689 23.19 -4.86 9.68
CA LEU A 689 23.24 -4.80 11.15
C LEU A 689 24.27 -5.74 11.80
N ARG A 690 25.03 -6.52 11.03
CA ARG A 690 26.03 -7.47 11.57
C ARG A 690 27.05 -6.82 12.54
N ASP A 691 27.50 -5.60 12.24
CA ASP A 691 28.49 -4.89 13.05
C ASP A 691 27.87 -4.46 14.40
N LEU A 692 26.65 -3.91 14.37
CA LEU A 692 25.88 -3.60 15.58
C LEU A 692 25.61 -4.85 16.43
N ALA A 693 25.24 -5.97 15.79
CA ALA A 693 25.00 -7.23 16.49
C ALA A 693 26.26 -7.77 17.17
N LEU A 694 27.43 -7.63 16.54
CA LEU A 694 28.72 -7.95 17.15
C LEU A 694 29.03 -7.05 18.35
N ILE A 695 28.86 -5.73 18.20
CA ILE A 695 29.09 -4.76 19.29
C ILE A 695 28.17 -5.07 20.48
N ALA A 696 26.88 -5.25 20.22
CA ALA A 696 25.88 -5.59 21.23
C ALA A 696 26.26 -6.88 21.98
N THR A 697 26.60 -7.94 21.24
CA THR A 697 27.02 -9.23 21.84
C THR A 697 28.29 -9.07 22.65
N ARG A 698 29.29 -8.34 22.15
CA ARG A 698 30.57 -8.12 22.83
C ARG A 698 30.39 -7.36 24.15
N LEU A 699 29.54 -6.34 24.16
CA LEU A 699 29.35 -5.44 25.31
C LEU A 699 28.30 -5.94 26.30
N SER A 700 27.42 -6.87 25.91
CA SER A 700 26.46 -7.53 26.80
C SER A 700 27.02 -8.80 27.47
N GLY A 701 28.34 -9.01 27.42
CA GLY A 701 28.97 -10.18 28.00
C GLY A 701 28.82 -10.23 29.53
N PRO A 702 28.80 -11.43 30.13
CA PRO A 702 28.78 -11.57 31.59
C PRO A 702 30.05 -10.98 32.19
N ASP A 703 29.93 -10.31 33.34
CA ASP A 703 31.07 -9.76 34.09
C ASP A 703 32.09 -10.86 34.41
N ASP A 704 33.39 -10.52 34.38
CA ASP A 704 34.50 -11.37 34.83
C ASP A 704 34.53 -11.54 36.36
N ALA A 705 33.36 -11.67 37.00
CA ALA A 705 33.29 -11.90 38.44
C ALA A 705 33.94 -13.24 38.79
N ASP A 706 34.75 -13.26 39.86
CA ASP A 706 35.39 -14.45 40.45
C ASP A 706 34.39 -15.55 40.91
N ASP A 707 33.08 -15.36 40.67
CA ASP A 707 32.05 -16.35 40.98
C ASP A 707 32.07 -17.50 39.95
N MET A 708 32.77 -18.54 40.34
CA MET A 708 32.99 -19.76 39.57
C MET A 708 31.83 -20.75 39.66
N SER A 709 30.57 -20.32 39.79
CA SER A 709 29.40 -21.21 39.78
C SER A 709 29.25 -21.96 38.44
N GLU A 710 28.56 -23.10 38.45
CA GLU A 710 28.26 -23.87 37.23
C GLU A 710 27.45 -23.02 36.22
N GLU A 711 26.48 -22.27 36.74
CA GLU A 711 25.57 -21.40 35.99
C GLU A 711 26.32 -20.24 35.33
N THR A 712 27.23 -19.56 36.05
CA THR A 712 28.04 -18.46 35.51
C THR A 712 28.97 -18.95 34.39
N ARG A 713 29.59 -20.13 34.56
CA ARG A 713 30.42 -20.74 33.50
C ARG A 713 29.61 -21.13 32.28
N ALA A 714 28.42 -21.71 32.48
CA ALA A 714 27.53 -22.07 31.38
C ALA A 714 27.06 -20.82 30.61
N ALA A 715 26.69 -19.75 31.32
CA ALA A 715 26.33 -18.48 30.71
C ALA A 715 27.49 -17.88 29.89
N ARG A 716 28.72 -17.90 30.43
CA ARG A 716 29.92 -17.46 29.70
C ARG A 716 30.19 -18.29 28.45
N ALA A 717 30.06 -19.62 28.54
CA ALA A 717 30.28 -20.52 27.41
C ALA A 717 29.25 -20.27 26.29
N SER A 718 27.98 -20.08 26.65
CA SER A 718 26.90 -19.73 25.71
C SER A 718 27.17 -18.40 25.03
N TRP A 719 27.56 -17.39 25.81
CA TRP A 719 27.95 -16.08 25.29
C TRP A 719 29.15 -16.17 24.33
N LEU A 720 30.21 -16.90 24.68
CA LEU A 720 31.38 -17.12 23.82
C LEU A 720 31.03 -17.84 22.51
N ASN A 721 30.14 -18.84 22.58
CA ASN A 721 29.62 -19.52 21.39
C ASN A 721 28.91 -18.51 20.46
N ASN A 722 28.00 -17.69 21.00
CA ASN A 722 27.29 -16.68 20.22
C ASN A 722 28.24 -15.60 19.67
N LEU A 723 29.20 -15.13 20.47
CA LEU A 723 30.23 -14.18 20.03
C LEU A 723 31.07 -14.74 18.88
N SER A 724 31.39 -16.04 18.89
CA SER A 724 32.12 -16.69 17.79
C SER A 724 31.37 -16.62 16.47
N VAL A 725 30.04 -16.82 16.51
CA VAL A 725 29.18 -16.74 15.32
C VAL A 725 29.18 -15.31 14.78
N ARG A 726 29.00 -14.31 15.64
CA ARG A 726 29.02 -12.88 15.25
C ARG A 726 30.37 -12.43 14.67
N ARG A 727 31.49 -12.86 15.25
CA ARG A 727 32.83 -12.55 14.74
C ARG A 727 33.08 -13.16 13.35
N SER A 728 32.61 -14.37 13.13
CA SER A 728 32.71 -15.05 11.83
C SER A 728 31.89 -14.32 10.76
N ASP A 729 30.70 -13.83 11.13
CA ASP A 729 29.77 -13.07 10.27
C ASP A 729 30.34 -11.71 9.80
N THR A 730 31.12 -11.05 10.66
CA THR A 730 31.86 -9.81 10.29
C THR A 730 33.21 -10.09 9.62
N GLY A 731 33.63 -11.36 9.53
CA GLY A 731 34.83 -11.80 8.82
C GLY A 731 36.08 -12.01 9.68
N ASP A 732 36.03 -11.79 11.00
CA ASP A 732 37.13 -12.05 11.93
C ASP A 732 37.17 -13.53 12.35
N ARG A 733 37.72 -14.35 11.45
CA ARG A 733 37.77 -15.81 11.59
C ARG A 733 38.65 -16.29 12.75
N ASP A 734 39.74 -15.58 13.03
CA ASP A 734 40.68 -15.97 14.09
C ASP A 734 40.11 -15.68 15.48
N ALA A 735 39.48 -14.52 15.66
CA ALA A 735 38.80 -14.20 16.91
C ALA A 735 37.56 -15.08 17.13
N ALA A 736 36.86 -15.47 16.05
CA ALA A 736 35.78 -16.44 16.12
C ALA A 736 36.27 -17.81 16.61
N LEU A 737 37.36 -18.32 16.01
CA LEU A 737 37.99 -19.59 16.39
C LEU A 737 38.45 -19.58 17.86
N THR A 738 38.99 -18.46 18.33
CA THR A 738 39.40 -18.30 19.73
C THR A 738 38.20 -18.44 20.68
N SER A 739 37.13 -17.66 20.45
CA SER A 739 35.94 -17.68 21.31
C SER A 739 35.27 -19.05 21.36
N ILE A 740 35.10 -19.71 20.21
CA ILE A 740 34.44 -21.02 20.19
C ILE A 740 35.29 -22.09 20.88
N THR A 741 36.62 -21.99 20.80
CA THR A 741 37.53 -22.94 21.46
C THR A 741 37.39 -22.86 22.98
N GLU A 742 37.33 -21.65 23.53
CA GLU A 742 37.08 -21.43 24.96
C GLU A 742 35.69 -21.92 25.40
N ALA A 743 34.65 -21.68 24.58
CA ALA A 743 33.30 -22.18 24.84
C ALA A 743 33.28 -23.72 24.91
N VAL A 744 33.88 -24.41 23.94
CA VAL A 744 33.95 -25.88 23.90
C VAL A 744 34.72 -26.43 25.10
N GLN A 745 35.84 -25.81 25.50
CA GLN A 745 36.60 -26.24 26.69
C GLN A 745 35.75 -26.14 27.96
N THR A 746 34.99 -25.06 28.09
CA THR A 746 34.09 -24.85 29.23
C THR A 746 32.96 -25.87 29.23
N TYR A 747 32.26 -26.05 28.09
CA TYR A 747 31.20 -27.04 27.95
C TYR A 747 31.68 -28.48 28.16
N ARG A 748 32.91 -28.84 27.75
CA ARG A 748 33.49 -30.15 28.07
C ARG A 748 33.63 -30.36 29.56
N THR A 749 34.09 -29.34 30.30
CA THR A 749 34.24 -29.40 31.76
C THR A 749 32.88 -29.53 32.45
N LEU A 750 31.89 -28.77 31.99
CA LEU A 750 30.51 -28.82 32.49
C LEU A 750 29.85 -30.18 32.20
N ALA A 751 29.99 -30.70 30.99
CA ALA A 751 29.44 -32.00 30.58
C ALA A 751 30.10 -33.18 31.30
N GLN A 752 31.34 -33.07 31.80
CA GLN A 752 31.94 -34.08 32.67
C GLN A 752 31.24 -34.18 34.03
N THR A 753 30.71 -33.06 34.53
CA THR A 753 30.07 -32.97 35.84
C THR A 753 28.56 -33.25 35.73
N ASN A 754 27.91 -32.68 34.72
CA ASN A 754 26.47 -32.80 34.47
C ASN A 754 26.19 -33.04 32.97
N PRO A 755 26.42 -34.28 32.47
CA PRO A 755 26.29 -34.59 31.05
C PRO A 755 24.89 -34.32 30.50
N ALA A 756 23.84 -34.64 31.26
CA ALA A 756 22.46 -34.49 30.80
C ALA A 756 22.09 -33.04 30.50
N ALA A 757 22.66 -32.08 31.24
CA ALA A 757 22.40 -30.66 31.04
C ALA A 757 23.22 -30.07 29.88
N PHE A 758 24.50 -30.45 29.74
CA PHE A 758 25.44 -29.71 28.88
C PHE A 758 25.93 -30.44 27.63
N LEU A 759 25.62 -31.73 27.45
CA LEU A 759 25.92 -32.43 26.20
C LEU A 759 25.27 -31.80 24.95
N PRO A 760 24.00 -31.31 25.00
CA PRO A 760 23.42 -30.59 23.88
C PRO A 760 24.21 -29.34 23.47
N ASP A 761 24.56 -28.49 24.44
CA ASP A 761 25.31 -27.27 24.18
C ASP A 761 26.74 -27.56 23.70
N LEU A 762 27.39 -28.58 24.27
CA LEU A 762 28.70 -29.05 23.80
C LEU A 762 28.66 -29.49 22.34
N ALA A 763 27.64 -30.25 21.94
CA ALA A 763 27.50 -30.72 20.56
C ALA A 763 27.30 -29.54 19.58
N GLY A 764 26.49 -28.56 19.95
CA GLY A 764 26.29 -27.33 19.17
C GLY A 764 27.58 -26.53 19.04
N ALA A 765 28.31 -26.34 20.14
CA ALA A 765 29.58 -25.63 20.15
C ALA A 765 30.67 -26.35 19.33
N LEU A 766 30.71 -27.69 19.36
CA LEU A 766 31.63 -28.49 18.54
C LEU A 766 31.33 -28.39 17.04
N ASN A 767 30.05 -28.36 16.66
CA ASN A 767 29.63 -28.11 15.28
C ASN A 767 30.09 -26.73 14.79
N ASN A 768 29.93 -25.69 15.62
CA ASN A 768 30.44 -24.34 15.32
C ASN A 768 31.97 -24.30 15.26
N LEU A 769 32.66 -24.98 16.18
CA LEU A 769 34.13 -25.10 16.17
C LEU A 769 34.63 -25.69 14.86
N SER A 770 34.00 -26.76 14.37
CA SER A 770 34.33 -27.36 13.08
C SER A 770 34.19 -26.37 11.91
N ASN A 771 33.13 -25.56 11.93
CA ASN A 771 32.93 -24.53 10.92
C ASN A 771 34.05 -23.49 10.93
N HIS A 772 34.40 -22.98 12.11
CA HIS A 772 35.46 -21.98 12.24
C HIS A 772 36.85 -22.55 11.89
N GLN A 773 37.18 -23.77 12.33
CA GLN A 773 38.43 -24.46 11.96
C GLN A 773 38.56 -24.68 10.44
N SER A 774 37.48 -25.09 9.78
CA SER A 774 37.53 -25.25 8.33
C SER A 774 37.63 -23.91 7.60
N ASN A 775 37.08 -22.82 8.15
CA ASN A 775 37.18 -21.48 7.57
C ASN A 775 38.58 -20.88 7.69
N THR A 776 39.37 -21.32 8.67
CA THR A 776 40.80 -20.99 8.83
C THR A 776 41.73 -21.99 8.14
N GLY A 777 41.21 -23.08 7.57
CA GLY A 777 41.93 -24.04 6.74
C GLY A 777 42.38 -25.32 7.45
N ASP A 778 42.08 -25.49 8.73
CA ASP A 778 42.39 -26.73 9.48
C ASP A 778 41.26 -27.76 9.29
N HIS A 779 41.30 -28.45 8.16
CA HIS A 779 40.27 -29.42 7.79
C HIS A 779 40.28 -30.70 8.65
N ASP A 780 41.44 -31.10 9.18
CA ASP A 780 41.57 -32.31 10.01
C ASP A 780 41.02 -32.08 11.42
N ALA A 781 41.33 -30.93 12.03
CA ALA A 781 40.72 -30.55 13.30
C ALA A 781 39.20 -30.38 13.14
N ALA A 782 38.77 -29.73 12.05
CA ALA A 782 37.35 -29.57 11.74
C ALA A 782 36.63 -30.92 11.62
N LEU A 783 37.23 -31.90 10.95
CA LEU A 783 36.67 -33.25 10.83
C LEU A 783 36.55 -33.95 12.20
N THR A 784 37.56 -33.76 13.07
CA THR A 784 37.55 -34.31 14.42
C THR A 784 36.39 -33.74 15.25
N SER A 785 36.25 -32.42 15.29
CA SER A 785 35.20 -31.75 16.07
C SER A 785 33.79 -32.07 15.60
N ILE A 786 33.53 -32.11 14.28
CA ILE A 786 32.20 -32.45 13.78
C ILE A 786 31.85 -33.94 13.99
N THR A 787 32.84 -34.82 13.98
CA THR A 787 32.64 -36.25 14.26
C THR A 787 32.17 -36.45 15.71
N GLU A 788 32.79 -35.74 16.67
CA GLU A 788 32.37 -35.73 18.08
C GLU A 788 30.95 -35.16 18.25
N ALA A 789 30.63 -34.07 17.55
CA ALA A 789 29.30 -33.46 17.57
C ALA A 789 28.22 -34.45 17.06
N VAL A 790 28.45 -35.10 15.91
CA VAL A 790 27.52 -36.09 15.33
C VAL A 790 27.31 -37.29 16.27
N GLN A 791 28.37 -37.80 16.90
CA GLN A 791 28.24 -38.90 17.86
C GLN A 791 27.38 -38.49 19.08
N THR A 792 27.56 -37.27 19.56
CA THR A 792 26.78 -36.72 20.66
C THR A 792 25.31 -36.54 20.25
N TYR A 793 25.05 -35.91 19.10
CA TYR A 793 23.69 -35.74 18.58
C TYR A 793 22.98 -37.07 18.28
N ARG A 794 23.69 -38.11 17.81
CA ARG A 794 23.11 -39.45 17.67
C ARG A 794 22.65 -40.03 19.01
N THR A 795 23.44 -39.86 20.06
CA THR A 795 23.09 -40.32 21.42
C THR A 795 21.88 -39.56 21.96
N LEU A 796 21.84 -38.24 21.76
CA LEU A 796 20.72 -37.39 22.16
C LEU A 796 19.44 -37.73 21.37
N ALA A 797 19.54 -37.92 20.06
CA ALA A 797 18.41 -38.27 19.20
C ALA A 797 17.85 -39.68 19.48
N GLN A 798 18.64 -40.62 20.01
CA GLN A 798 18.10 -41.90 20.50
C GLN A 798 17.16 -41.73 21.70
N THR A 799 17.42 -40.73 22.54
CA THR A 799 16.64 -40.47 23.76
C THR A 799 15.47 -39.53 23.51
N ASN A 800 15.68 -38.50 22.69
CA ASN A 800 14.66 -37.52 22.30
C ASN A 800 14.78 -37.16 20.81
N PRO A 801 14.26 -38.01 19.91
CA PRO A 801 14.38 -37.80 18.47
C PRO A 801 13.77 -36.48 18.01
N ALA A 802 12.61 -36.12 18.56
CA ALA A 802 11.89 -34.91 18.16
C ALA A 802 12.71 -33.63 18.41
N ALA A 803 13.50 -33.58 19.48
CA ALA A 803 14.33 -32.44 19.81
C ALA A 803 15.63 -32.39 18.98
N PHE A 804 16.27 -33.54 18.73
CA PHE A 804 17.67 -33.56 18.26
C PHE A 804 17.89 -34.12 16.85
N LEU A 805 16.87 -34.67 16.18
CA LEU A 805 16.98 -35.05 14.76
C LEU A 805 17.31 -33.86 13.83
N PRO A 806 16.75 -32.65 14.02
CA PRO A 806 17.13 -31.48 13.23
C PRO A 806 18.63 -31.16 13.34
N ASP A 807 19.16 -31.06 14.57
CA ASP A 807 20.57 -30.76 14.80
C ASP A 807 21.49 -31.86 14.29
N LEU A 808 21.09 -33.13 14.43
CA LEU A 808 21.81 -34.27 13.87
C LEU A 808 21.91 -34.17 12.34
N ALA A 809 20.82 -33.83 11.65
CA ALA A 809 20.81 -33.67 10.20
C ALA A 809 21.75 -32.54 9.74
N GLY A 810 21.72 -31.39 10.45
CA GLY A 810 22.65 -30.28 10.20
C GLY A 810 24.11 -30.67 10.41
N ALA A 811 24.41 -31.36 11.51
CA ALA A 811 25.76 -31.83 11.83
C ALA A 811 26.26 -32.89 10.81
N LEU A 812 25.38 -33.79 10.34
CA LEU A 812 25.72 -34.78 9.29
C LEU A 812 26.01 -34.12 7.94
N ASN A 813 25.27 -33.08 7.57
CA ASN A 813 25.56 -32.28 6.38
C ASN A 813 26.94 -31.60 6.49
N ASN A 814 27.27 -31.03 7.65
CA ASN A 814 28.60 -30.45 7.90
C ASN A 814 29.70 -31.52 7.90
N LEU A 815 29.45 -32.70 8.50
CA LEU A 815 30.38 -33.82 8.49
C LEU A 815 30.71 -34.27 7.07
N SER A 816 29.71 -34.37 6.19
CA SER A 816 29.92 -34.67 4.77
C SER A 816 30.84 -33.65 4.09
N ASN A 817 30.64 -32.37 4.39
CA ASN A 817 31.52 -31.31 3.87
C ASN A 817 32.96 -31.47 4.36
N ARG A 818 33.18 -31.76 5.65
CA ARG A 818 34.52 -31.99 6.20
C ARG A 818 35.20 -33.23 5.63
N GLN A 819 34.49 -34.36 5.55
CA GLN A 819 35.01 -35.60 4.95
C GLN A 819 35.42 -35.41 3.49
N SER A 820 34.63 -34.64 2.72
CA SER A 820 35.02 -34.37 1.35
C SER A 820 36.20 -33.41 1.24
N ASN A 821 36.36 -32.45 2.16
CA ASN A 821 37.52 -31.55 2.19
C ASN A 821 38.81 -32.31 2.49
N THR A 822 38.75 -33.38 3.29
CA THR A 822 39.89 -34.27 3.58
C THR A 822 40.05 -35.41 2.57
N GLY A 823 39.15 -35.51 1.58
CA GLY A 823 39.26 -36.43 0.44
C GLY A 823 38.50 -37.75 0.59
N ASP A 824 37.81 -37.99 1.70
CA ASP A 824 36.98 -39.19 1.91
C ASP A 824 35.59 -39.00 1.29
N ARG A 825 35.51 -39.27 -0.02
CA ARG A 825 34.29 -39.07 -0.82
C ARG A 825 33.17 -40.04 -0.46
N ASP A 826 33.50 -41.28 -0.09
CA ASP A 826 32.51 -42.33 0.20
C ASP A 826 31.85 -42.10 1.56
N ALA A 827 32.65 -41.72 2.58
CA ALA A 827 32.09 -41.32 3.86
C ALA A 827 31.24 -40.06 3.71
N ALA A 828 31.70 -39.08 2.92
CA ALA A 828 30.95 -37.87 2.65
C ALA A 828 29.59 -38.15 2.01
N LEU A 829 29.54 -39.07 1.03
CA LEU A 829 28.29 -39.48 0.38
C LEU A 829 27.34 -40.17 1.37
N THR A 830 27.89 -41.01 2.26
CA THR A 830 27.10 -41.69 3.30
C THR A 830 26.45 -40.69 4.25
N SER A 831 27.23 -39.76 4.80
CA SER A 831 26.72 -38.77 5.78
C SER A 831 25.68 -37.82 5.18
N ILE A 832 25.85 -37.34 3.95
CA ILE A 832 24.84 -36.47 3.32
C ILE A 832 23.56 -37.22 2.96
N THR A 833 23.66 -38.51 2.60
CA THR A 833 22.48 -39.34 2.32
C THR A 833 21.63 -39.49 3.58
N GLU A 834 22.25 -39.72 4.74
CA GLU A 834 21.56 -39.78 6.05
C GLU A 834 20.91 -38.43 6.41
N ALA A 835 21.62 -37.31 6.17
CA ALA A 835 21.08 -35.96 6.40
C ALA A 835 19.83 -35.68 5.55
N VAL A 836 19.88 -35.97 4.24
CA VAL A 836 18.75 -35.79 3.32
C VAL A 836 17.55 -36.65 3.73
N GLN A 837 17.76 -37.91 4.12
CA GLN A 837 16.67 -38.77 4.60
C GLN A 837 16.00 -38.20 5.87
N THR A 838 16.81 -37.66 6.78
CA THR A 838 16.30 -37.01 8.00
C THR A 838 15.52 -35.75 7.66
N TYR A 839 16.07 -34.86 6.82
CA TYR A 839 15.36 -33.65 6.40
C TYR A 839 14.09 -33.93 5.61
N ARG A 840 14.03 -35.00 4.79
CA ARG A 840 12.77 -35.42 4.14
C ARG A 840 11.71 -35.80 5.16
N THR A 841 12.10 -36.52 6.21
CA THR A 841 11.17 -36.92 7.29
C THR A 841 10.68 -35.70 8.07
N LEU A 842 11.58 -34.76 8.37
CA LEU A 842 11.24 -33.51 9.06
C LEU A 842 10.33 -32.61 8.20
N ALA A 843 10.62 -32.47 6.90
CA ALA A 843 9.84 -31.67 5.96
C ALA A 843 8.43 -32.24 5.72
N GLN A 844 8.21 -33.56 5.88
CA GLN A 844 6.85 -34.13 5.86
C GLN A 844 5.99 -33.65 7.04
N THR A 845 6.62 -33.34 8.17
CA THR A 845 5.92 -32.95 9.40
C THR A 845 5.80 -31.43 9.53
N ASN A 846 6.85 -30.69 9.15
CA ASN A 846 6.87 -29.23 9.13
C ASN A 846 7.60 -28.72 7.87
N PRO A 847 6.89 -28.64 6.72
CA PRO A 847 7.50 -28.23 5.47
C PRO A 847 8.13 -26.85 5.53
N ALA A 848 7.46 -25.88 6.16
CA ALA A 848 7.91 -24.50 6.22
C ALA A 848 9.28 -24.36 6.92
N ALA A 849 9.51 -25.14 7.97
CA ALA A 849 10.77 -25.11 8.70
C ALA A 849 11.93 -25.82 7.97
N PHE A 850 11.67 -26.94 7.27
CA PHE A 850 12.74 -27.86 6.85
C PHE A 850 12.93 -28.03 5.34
N LEU A 851 12.05 -27.49 4.49
CA LEU A 851 12.26 -27.49 3.04
C LEU A 851 13.53 -26.72 2.61
N PRO A 852 13.89 -25.56 3.21
CA PRO A 852 15.14 -24.87 2.87
C PRO A 852 16.39 -25.72 3.14
N ASP A 853 16.45 -26.37 4.30
CA ASP A 853 17.56 -27.24 4.68
C ASP A 853 17.62 -28.51 3.82
N LEU A 854 16.45 -29.08 3.48
CA LEU A 854 16.35 -30.19 2.54
C LEU A 854 16.92 -29.82 1.18
N ALA A 855 16.57 -28.66 0.63
CA ALA A 855 17.08 -28.20 -0.65
C ALA A 855 18.61 -28.00 -0.62
N GLY A 856 19.14 -27.41 0.45
CA GLY A 856 20.59 -27.27 0.66
C GLY A 856 21.31 -28.62 0.76
N ALA A 857 20.74 -29.56 1.51
CA ALA A 857 21.29 -30.91 1.64
C ALA A 857 21.23 -31.71 0.33
N LEU A 858 20.16 -31.57 -0.47
CA LEU A 858 20.04 -32.19 -1.79
C LEU A 858 21.08 -31.64 -2.79
N ASN A 859 21.36 -30.34 -2.74
CA ASN A 859 22.44 -29.74 -3.52
C ASN A 859 23.82 -30.33 -3.13
N ASN A 860 24.08 -30.48 -1.83
CA ASN A 860 25.31 -31.13 -1.35
C ASN A 860 25.36 -32.61 -1.74
N LEU A 861 24.24 -33.34 -1.66
CA LEU A 861 24.13 -34.73 -2.08
C LEU A 861 24.49 -34.88 -3.56
N SER A 862 23.95 -34.00 -4.43
CA SER A 862 24.29 -33.97 -5.86
C SER A 862 25.78 -33.78 -6.08
N ASN A 863 26.41 -32.84 -5.37
CA ASN A 863 27.85 -32.63 -5.44
C ASN A 863 28.64 -33.89 -5.02
N ARG A 864 28.23 -34.59 -3.95
CA ARG A 864 28.89 -35.84 -3.51
C ARG A 864 28.71 -36.97 -4.52
N GLN A 865 27.52 -37.15 -5.08
CA GLN A 865 27.23 -38.15 -6.13
C GLN A 865 28.05 -37.90 -7.40
N SER A 866 28.16 -36.63 -7.82
CA SER A 866 29.02 -36.25 -8.95
C SER A 866 30.50 -36.55 -8.66
N ASN A 867 30.97 -36.28 -7.44
CA ASN A 867 32.35 -36.55 -7.03
C ASN A 867 32.69 -38.05 -6.97
N THR A 868 31.72 -38.93 -6.72
CA THR A 868 31.89 -40.39 -6.78
C THR A 868 31.59 -40.97 -8.18
N GLY A 869 31.18 -40.14 -9.14
CA GLY A 869 30.99 -40.50 -10.54
C GLY A 869 29.56 -40.83 -10.96
N ASP A 870 28.60 -40.79 -10.03
CA ASP A 870 27.18 -41.05 -10.29
C ASP A 870 26.46 -39.76 -10.73
N ARG A 871 26.59 -39.45 -12.02
CA ARG A 871 26.02 -38.23 -12.61
C ARG A 871 24.49 -38.25 -12.72
N ASP A 872 23.90 -39.42 -12.87
CA ASP A 872 22.44 -39.56 -13.03
C ASP A 872 21.74 -39.34 -11.68
N ALA A 873 22.28 -39.90 -10.60
CA ALA A 873 21.80 -39.60 -9.26
C ALA A 873 22.01 -38.13 -8.90
N ALA A 874 23.16 -37.54 -9.26
CA ALA A 874 23.43 -36.12 -9.04
C ALA A 874 22.42 -35.21 -9.76
N LEU A 875 22.09 -35.52 -11.02
CA LEU A 875 21.08 -34.78 -11.79
C LEU A 875 19.69 -34.89 -11.15
N THR A 876 19.34 -36.07 -10.62
CA THR A 876 18.07 -36.27 -9.92
C THR A 876 17.99 -35.42 -8.66
N SER A 877 19.01 -35.48 -7.80
CA SER A 877 19.07 -34.73 -6.54
C SER A 877 19.05 -33.21 -6.75
N ILE A 878 19.79 -32.69 -7.74
CA ILE A 878 19.77 -31.24 -8.03
C ILE A 878 18.45 -30.78 -8.64
N THR A 879 17.78 -31.64 -9.42
CA THR A 879 16.46 -31.33 -9.97
C THR A 879 15.42 -31.23 -8.86
N GLU A 880 15.45 -32.14 -7.89
CA GLU A 880 14.61 -32.07 -6.68
C GLU A 880 14.94 -30.81 -5.88
N ALA A 881 16.22 -30.47 -5.66
CA ALA A 881 16.60 -29.24 -4.96
C ALA A 881 16.03 -27.99 -5.64
N VAL A 882 16.12 -27.88 -6.97
CA VAL A 882 15.58 -26.77 -7.74
C VAL A 882 14.05 -26.71 -7.65
N GLN A 883 13.36 -27.85 -7.70
CA GLN A 883 11.92 -27.91 -7.51
C GLN A 883 11.53 -27.43 -6.11
N THR A 884 12.25 -27.87 -5.07
CA THR A 884 12.05 -27.41 -3.70
C THR A 884 12.31 -25.91 -3.56
N TYR A 885 13.39 -25.38 -4.14
CA TYR A 885 13.63 -23.93 -4.15
C TYR A 885 12.52 -23.17 -4.87
N ARG A 886 11.99 -23.69 -5.97
CA ARG A 886 10.84 -23.09 -6.68
C ARG A 886 9.54 -23.11 -5.89
N THR A 887 9.40 -24.02 -4.92
CA THR A 887 8.27 -23.99 -3.97
C THR A 887 8.50 -23.06 -2.79
N LEU A 888 9.76 -22.65 -2.54
CA LEU A 888 10.14 -21.70 -1.49
C LEU A 888 10.16 -20.23 -1.96
N THR A 889 10.42 -20.02 -3.26
CA THR A 889 10.30 -18.74 -3.97
C THR A 889 8.87 -18.54 -4.45
#